data_AF-A0A6J0IMG9-F1
#
_entry.id   AF-A0A6J0IMG9-F1
#
_cell.length_a   1.000
_cell.length_b   1.000
_cell.length_c   1.000
_cell.angle_alpha   90.00
_cell.angle_beta   90.00
_cell.angle_gamma   90.00
#
_symmetry.space_group_name_H-M   'P 1'
#
loop_
_entity.id
_entity.type
_entity.pdbx_description
1 polymer ?
#
loop_
_entity_poly.entity_id
_entity_poly.type
_entity_poly.pdbx_seq_one_letter_code
_entity_poly.pdbx_strand_id
1 'polypeptide(L)'
;MYRALYSFRSAEPNSLPFTAGETFLLLERSNQHWWLVTRAGSGETGYAPASYLQRLQVLEQDVVLQSIDRAIEAVHNAAMKNGGKYNLEQRDVLQKLIHHRKETVSRKSHSPTPQGTVMTQSSSDHHLDVARQPNGVCRTGYERHHSLPNTEFEEEDEGLYQIPPQARRAAPVTPPPPEKRKNAQIAAPIKNAVEIIPGSASSASSISTTSLDTLYTASSVSETILPTATSSPANTPPPVPSRSVHTTITRNLDTGPVSHSRYGTSPKDGASKSPQSKRTAPAPPADGGTQRSHAVDGEKTSQGKKAAPAPPASLDAFSNLCLEDKKAAAVEPMPPEPSGLVASVPKTIGAELIELVRRNTHLSYELSRVAIGIIIGHIQTSIPATSSIMEQILISVVESKNLSAGLPSGQICHDEQRLEVIFADLARHKDDAQQRSWALYEDENVICCYLEELLRILTDADPEVCKKMCKKNEFESVLSLVAYYQMEHRVPLRLLLLKCFGAMCNLDAAVISTLVNSVLPMELARDMQTHTQDHQKMCYSALVLAMMFSMGEPLPYHHYEHLNSQFVQFLLDVIEDGLPSDTTDQLPDLFVNVLLAFNLHIPVPEHSVIMTTISKHSNVKTFTEKLLLLLNRGDDPVCIFKHQPQPPHSVLKFLQDIFASKDTASIFYHTDMMVLIDILVRQIADLSPGDKLRMEYLSLMHAIIRSTPYLQHQHRLADLQGILQRILGEEEEDQQCQMDKLIILEIYKEFPEISPGTS
;
A
#
# COMPACT_ATOMS: atom_id res chain seq x y z
N MET A 1 -29.14 -41.94 5.92
CA MET A 1 -30.59 -41.70 6.05
C MET A 1 -31.21 -42.80 6.90
N TYR A 2 -32.38 -42.55 7.49
CA TYR A 2 -33.17 -43.50 8.28
C TYR A 2 -34.62 -43.56 7.75
N ARG A 3 -35.37 -44.59 8.11
CA ARG A 3 -36.79 -44.77 7.79
C ARG A 3 -37.61 -45.09 9.04
N ALA A 4 -38.78 -44.49 9.17
CA ALA A 4 -39.75 -44.85 10.20
C ALA A 4 -40.32 -46.26 9.94
N LEU A 5 -40.25 -47.15 10.93
CA LEU A 5 -40.90 -48.46 10.91
C LEU A 5 -42.39 -48.38 11.30
N TYR A 6 -42.72 -47.44 12.18
CA TYR A 6 -44.06 -47.25 12.74
C TYR A 6 -44.43 -45.77 12.72
N SER A 7 -45.74 -45.47 12.70
CA SER A 7 -46.23 -44.10 12.85
C SER A 7 -46.04 -43.64 14.30
N PHE A 8 -45.61 -42.40 14.49
CA PHE A 8 -45.36 -41.79 15.78
C PHE A 8 -46.07 -40.43 15.91
N ARG A 9 -46.65 -40.19 17.08
CA ARG A 9 -47.28 -38.93 17.45
C ARG A 9 -47.20 -38.77 18.96
N SER A 10 -46.53 -37.72 19.43
CA SER A 10 -46.52 -37.29 20.84
C SER A 10 -47.23 -35.94 20.99
N ALA A 11 -47.49 -35.55 22.23
CA ALA A 11 -47.94 -34.22 22.63
C ALA A 11 -46.79 -33.37 23.21
N GLU A 12 -45.57 -33.92 23.29
CA GLU A 12 -44.39 -33.24 23.82
C GLU A 12 -43.90 -32.14 22.87
N PRO A 13 -43.49 -30.96 23.39
CA PRO A 13 -42.87 -29.92 22.57
C PRO A 13 -41.59 -30.44 21.91
N ASN A 14 -41.29 -29.92 20.72
CA ASN A 14 -40.15 -30.29 19.87
C ASN A 14 -40.11 -31.77 19.41
N SER A 15 -41.12 -32.59 19.73
CA SER A 15 -41.28 -33.93 19.13
C SER A 15 -41.81 -33.82 17.68
N LEU A 16 -41.27 -34.61 16.76
CA LEU A 16 -41.65 -34.59 15.35
C LEU A 16 -42.65 -35.73 15.05
N PRO A 17 -43.93 -35.45 14.73
CA PRO A 17 -44.87 -36.50 14.34
C PRO A 17 -44.59 -37.00 12.92
N PHE A 18 -44.75 -38.32 12.70
CA PHE A 18 -44.51 -38.95 11.39
C PHE A 18 -45.32 -40.23 11.19
N THR A 19 -45.49 -40.63 9.93
CA THR A 19 -46.12 -41.88 9.50
C THR A 19 -45.09 -42.97 9.22
N ALA A 20 -45.50 -44.23 9.36
CA ALA A 20 -44.70 -45.39 9.00
C ALA A 20 -44.25 -45.32 7.53
N GLY A 21 -42.94 -45.46 7.29
CA GLY A 21 -42.34 -45.44 5.97
C GLY A 21 -41.65 -44.12 5.58
N GLU A 22 -41.87 -43.02 6.30
CA GLU A 22 -41.19 -41.72 6.08
C GLU A 22 -39.67 -41.81 6.28
N THR A 23 -38.92 -40.91 5.62
CA THR A 23 -37.45 -40.91 5.63
C THR A 23 -36.84 -39.66 6.28
N PHE A 24 -35.72 -39.89 6.99
CA PHE A 24 -35.12 -38.92 7.89
C PHE A 24 -33.59 -38.82 7.73
N LEU A 25 -33.08 -37.60 7.83
CA LEU A 25 -31.69 -37.33 8.12
C LEU A 25 -31.50 -37.33 9.65
N LEU A 26 -30.43 -37.97 10.12
CA LEU A 26 -30.02 -37.91 11.52
C LEU A 26 -29.05 -36.74 11.68
N LEU A 27 -29.34 -35.82 12.61
CA LEU A 27 -28.43 -34.73 12.97
C LEU A 27 -27.65 -35.08 14.24
N GLU A 28 -28.32 -35.63 15.25
CA GLU A 28 -27.70 -35.91 16.55
C GLU A 28 -28.36 -37.10 17.26
N ARG A 29 -27.58 -37.81 18.08
CA ARG A 29 -28.06 -38.88 18.97
C ARG A 29 -28.12 -38.40 20.42
N SER A 30 -29.02 -37.45 20.68
CA SER A 30 -29.10 -36.70 21.95
C SER A 30 -29.27 -37.57 23.20
N ASN A 31 -29.95 -38.71 23.09
CA ASN A 31 -29.85 -39.79 24.08
C ASN A 31 -30.12 -41.18 23.47
N GLN A 32 -30.17 -42.22 24.31
CA GLN A 32 -30.39 -43.61 23.88
C GLN A 32 -31.77 -43.87 23.27
N HIS A 33 -32.77 -43.05 23.57
CA HIS A 33 -34.17 -43.24 23.17
C HIS A 33 -34.66 -42.19 22.17
N TRP A 34 -34.05 -41.00 22.12
CA TRP A 34 -34.45 -39.89 21.28
C TRP A 34 -33.29 -39.32 20.48
N TRP A 35 -33.50 -39.16 19.17
CA TRP A 35 -32.53 -38.59 18.24
C TRP A 35 -33.12 -37.35 17.57
N LEU A 36 -32.27 -36.35 17.32
CA LEU A 36 -32.62 -35.14 16.57
C LEU A 36 -32.55 -35.46 15.07
N VAL A 37 -33.66 -35.32 14.37
CA VAL A 37 -33.80 -35.71 12.97
C VAL A 37 -34.53 -34.67 12.13
N THR A 38 -34.28 -34.70 10.82
CA THR A 38 -34.96 -33.85 9.84
C THR A 38 -35.68 -34.70 8.79
N ARG A 39 -36.96 -34.42 8.51
CA ARG A 39 -37.74 -35.15 7.49
C ARG A 39 -37.20 -34.81 6.09
N ALA A 40 -36.72 -35.81 5.36
CA ALA A 40 -36.00 -35.63 4.09
C ALA A 40 -36.86 -35.04 2.95
N GLY A 41 -38.19 -35.10 3.09
CA GLY A 41 -39.15 -34.53 2.14
C GLY A 41 -39.50 -33.05 2.39
N SER A 42 -39.59 -32.61 3.65
CA SER A 42 -40.11 -31.27 4.01
C SER A 42 -39.12 -30.37 4.76
N GLY A 43 -37.96 -30.89 5.17
CA GLY A 43 -36.96 -30.12 5.93
C GLY A 43 -37.33 -29.83 7.40
N GLU A 44 -38.51 -30.26 7.86
CA GLU A 44 -38.93 -30.10 9.26
C GLU A 44 -38.03 -30.92 10.19
N THR A 45 -37.50 -30.27 11.23
CA THR A 45 -36.55 -30.86 12.20
C THR A 45 -37.19 -30.96 13.58
N GLY A 46 -36.93 -32.06 14.30
CA GLY A 46 -37.39 -32.30 15.67
C GLY A 46 -36.95 -33.66 16.19
N TYR A 47 -37.43 -34.04 17.38
CA TYR A 47 -37.03 -35.28 18.04
C TYR A 47 -37.89 -36.47 17.63
N ALA A 48 -37.25 -37.61 17.37
CA ALA A 48 -37.88 -38.88 17.00
C ALA A 48 -37.36 -40.04 17.87
N PRO A 49 -38.21 -41.03 18.22
CA PRO A 49 -37.75 -42.21 18.97
C PRO A 49 -36.79 -43.09 18.17
N ALA A 50 -35.63 -43.40 18.76
CA ALA A 50 -34.59 -44.23 18.18
C ALA A 50 -35.08 -45.63 17.76
N SER A 51 -35.95 -46.24 18.56
CA SER A 51 -36.55 -47.56 18.30
C SER A 51 -37.54 -47.58 17.12
N TYR A 52 -37.99 -46.41 16.65
CA TYR A 52 -38.89 -46.29 15.50
C TYR A 52 -38.12 -46.13 14.17
N LEU A 53 -36.78 -45.96 14.21
CA LEU A 53 -35.96 -45.57 13.05
C LEU A 53 -34.98 -46.67 12.62
N GLN A 54 -35.23 -47.30 11.48
CA GLN A 54 -34.29 -48.21 10.85
C GLN A 54 -33.28 -47.43 9.99
N ARG A 55 -31.98 -47.76 10.06
CA ARG A 55 -30.95 -47.17 9.19
C ARG A 55 -31.16 -47.66 7.75
N LEU A 56 -31.30 -46.73 6.81
CA LEU A 56 -31.30 -47.06 5.37
C LEU A 56 -29.86 -47.06 4.83
N GLN A 57 -29.51 -48.12 4.11
CA GLN A 57 -28.43 -48.12 3.13
C GLN A 57 -28.94 -47.44 1.85
N VAL A 58 -29.02 -46.10 1.87
CA VAL A 58 -29.24 -45.30 0.65
C VAL A 58 -27.91 -45.26 -0.11
N LEU A 59 -27.92 -45.72 -1.37
CA LEU A 59 -26.70 -45.83 -2.18
C LEU A 59 -26.34 -44.53 -2.92
N GLU A 60 -27.28 -43.59 -3.04
CA GLU A 60 -27.12 -42.34 -3.79
C GLU A 60 -26.90 -41.14 -2.85
N GLN A 61 -25.67 -40.63 -2.84
CA GLN A 61 -25.26 -39.49 -2.01
C GLN A 61 -26.02 -38.19 -2.36
N ASP A 62 -26.45 -38.04 -3.61
CA ASP A 62 -27.17 -36.83 -4.07
C ASP A 62 -28.57 -36.70 -3.47
N VAL A 63 -29.25 -37.82 -3.16
CA VAL A 63 -30.54 -37.81 -2.45
C VAL A 63 -30.34 -37.36 -0.99
N VAL A 64 -29.17 -37.65 -0.40
CA VAL A 64 -28.79 -37.14 0.92
C VAL A 64 -28.50 -35.64 0.86
N LEU A 65 -27.70 -35.18 -0.11
CA LEU A 65 -27.41 -33.75 -0.29
C LEU A 65 -28.67 -32.91 -0.52
N GLN A 66 -29.55 -33.33 -1.44
CA GLN A 66 -30.79 -32.61 -1.74
C GLN A 66 -31.76 -32.57 -0.54
N SER A 67 -31.71 -33.55 0.37
CA SER A 67 -32.50 -33.50 1.61
C SER A 67 -31.86 -32.67 2.72
N ILE A 68 -30.53 -32.47 2.70
CA ILE A 68 -29.85 -31.48 3.55
C ILE A 68 -30.16 -30.06 3.07
N ASP A 69 -30.16 -29.82 1.75
CA ASP A 69 -30.48 -28.50 1.19
C ASP A 69 -31.93 -28.08 1.52
N ARG A 70 -32.92 -28.98 1.32
CA ARG A 70 -34.31 -28.74 1.77
C ARG A 70 -34.44 -28.50 3.29
N ALA A 71 -33.60 -29.11 4.10
CA ALA A 71 -33.58 -28.89 5.55
C ALA A 71 -33.08 -27.48 5.90
N ILE A 72 -32.01 -27.02 5.25
CA ILE A 72 -31.49 -25.67 5.40
C ILE A 72 -32.55 -24.64 4.98
N GLU A 73 -33.20 -24.83 3.82
CA GLU A 73 -34.29 -23.98 3.34
C GLU A 73 -35.47 -23.92 4.32
N ALA A 74 -35.89 -25.04 4.92
CA ALA A 74 -36.98 -25.06 5.88
C ALA A 74 -36.69 -24.24 7.15
N VAL A 75 -35.45 -24.31 7.66
CA VAL A 75 -35.00 -23.50 8.81
C VAL A 75 -35.00 -22.01 8.48
N HIS A 76 -34.53 -21.63 7.28
CA HIS A 76 -34.56 -20.23 6.82
C HIS A 76 -36.00 -19.71 6.66
N ASN A 77 -36.88 -20.49 6.06
CA ASN A 77 -38.29 -20.15 5.90
C ASN A 77 -39.04 -20.04 7.25
N ALA A 78 -38.61 -20.75 8.29
CA ALA A 78 -39.10 -20.58 9.65
C ALA A 78 -38.59 -19.28 10.30
N ALA A 79 -37.30 -18.96 10.15
CA ALA A 79 -36.74 -17.71 10.67
C ALA A 79 -37.32 -16.45 9.99
N MET A 80 -37.59 -16.50 8.70
CA MET A 80 -38.21 -15.38 7.96
C MET A 80 -39.62 -15.03 8.47
N LYS A 81 -40.41 -16.04 8.88
CA LYS A 81 -41.72 -15.81 9.54
C LYS A 81 -41.61 -15.12 10.90
N ASN A 82 -40.45 -15.23 11.55
CA ASN A 82 -40.12 -14.61 12.84
C ASN A 82 -39.31 -13.30 12.68
N GLY A 83 -39.44 -12.60 11.54
CA GLY A 83 -38.75 -11.33 11.29
C GLY A 83 -37.26 -11.48 10.97
N GLY A 84 -36.85 -12.62 10.39
CA GLY A 84 -35.48 -12.86 9.93
C GLY A 84 -34.48 -13.22 11.03
N LYS A 85 -34.91 -13.38 12.28
CA LYS A 85 -34.04 -13.70 13.42
C LYS A 85 -34.12 -15.18 13.79
N TYR A 86 -33.00 -15.89 13.61
CA TYR A 86 -32.84 -17.28 14.05
C TYR A 86 -32.77 -17.37 15.59
N ASN A 87 -33.57 -18.27 16.17
CA ASN A 87 -33.45 -18.64 17.58
C ASN A 87 -32.23 -19.57 17.82
N LEU A 88 -31.92 -19.88 19.08
CA LEU A 88 -30.72 -20.66 19.43
C LEU A 88 -30.76 -22.09 18.85
N GLU A 89 -31.91 -22.76 18.92
CA GLU A 89 -32.12 -24.11 18.37
C GLU A 89 -31.96 -24.15 16.85
N GLN A 90 -32.48 -23.14 16.14
CA GLN A 90 -32.36 -23.00 14.68
C GLN A 90 -30.90 -22.80 14.25
N ARG A 91 -30.10 -22.06 15.02
CA ARG A 91 -28.65 -21.88 14.76
C ARG A 91 -27.89 -23.19 14.93
N ASP A 92 -28.14 -23.91 16.02
CA ASP A 92 -27.54 -25.21 16.31
C ASP A 92 -27.90 -26.27 15.25
N VAL A 93 -29.18 -26.38 14.89
CA VAL A 93 -29.66 -27.25 13.80
C VAL A 93 -29.01 -26.86 12.47
N LEU A 94 -28.92 -25.57 12.14
CA LEU A 94 -28.30 -25.09 10.91
C LEU A 94 -26.79 -25.40 10.86
N GLN A 95 -26.08 -25.23 11.97
CA GLN A 95 -24.65 -25.58 12.07
C GLN A 95 -24.43 -27.08 11.84
N LYS A 96 -25.28 -27.94 12.43
CA LYS A 96 -25.24 -29.41 12.24
C LYS A 96 -25.56 -29.80 10.79
N LEU A 97 -26.55 -29.16 10.16
CA LEU A 97 -26.87 -29.35 8.75
C LEU A 97 -25.72 -28.94 7.82
N ILE A 98 -25.10 -27.77 8.05
CA ILE A 98 -23.95 -27.29 7.25
C ILE A 98 -22.74 -28.21 7.42
N HIS A 99 -22.46 -28.69 8.63
CA HIS A 99 -21.38 -29.65 8.88
C HIS A 99 -21.62 -30.98 8.14
N HIS A 100 -22.82 -31.55 8.28
CA HIS A 100 -23.22 -32.77 7.58
C HIS A 100 -23.21 -32.60 6.05
N ARG A 101 -23.50 -31.39 5.53
CA ARG A 101 -23.33 -31.03 4.12
C ARG A 101 -21.87 -31.07 3.67
N LYS A 102 -20.96 -30.40 4.40
CA LYS A 102 -19.52 -30.41 4.10
C LYS A 102 -18.95 -31.83 4.13
N GLU A 103 -19.35 -32.64 5.11
CA GLU A 103 -18.94 -34.05 5.20
C GLU A 103 -19.47 -34.90 4.03
N THR A 104 -20.74 -34.75 3.67
CA THR A 104 -21.35 -35.54 2.57
C THR A 104 -20.83 -35.14 1.20
N VAL A 105 -20.48 -33.87 0.96
CA VAL A 105 -19.75 -33.45 -0.25
C VAL A 105 -18.33 -34.02 -0.27
N SER A 106 -17.56 -33.87 0.81
CA SER A 106 -16.17 -34.36 0.88
C SER A 106 -16.06 -35.88 0.65
N ARG A 107 -17.03 -36.65 1.17
CA ARG A 107 -17.15 -38.09 0.89
C ARG A 107 -17.43 -38.43 -0.59
N LYS A 108 -18.07 -37.53 -1.35
CA LYS A 108 -18.29 -37.70 -2.80
C LYS A 108 -17.05 -37.35 -3.63
N SER A 109 -16.16 -36.49 -3.13
CA SER A 109 -14.87 -36.19 -3.76
C SER A 109 -13.90 -37.39 -3.79
N HIS A 110 -14.11 -38.38 -2.93
CA HIS A 110 -13.17 -39.50 -2.69
C HIS A 110 -13.69 -40.87 -3.19
N SER A 111 -14.79 -40.92 -3.94
CA SER A 111 -15.31 -42.17 -4.52
C SER A 111 -14.78 -42.39 -5.94
N PRO A 112 -13.92 -43.40 -6.20
CA PRO A 112 -13.55 -43.77 -7.57
C PRO A 112 -14.76 -44.36 -8.33
N THR A 113 -14.77 -44.20 -9.65
CA THR A 113 -15.87 -44.64 -10.51
C THR A 113 -15.90 -46.17 -10.68
N PRO A 114 -17.09 -46.82 -10.60
CA PRO A 114 -17.21 -48.25 -10.85
C PRO A 114 -17.32 -48.55 -12.35
N GLN A 115 -16.23 -49.06 -12.95
CA GLN A 115 -16.32 -49.94 -14.12
C GLN A 115 -16.35 -51.39 -13.62
N GLY A 116 -17.36 -52.17 -14.00
CA GLY A 116 -17.66 -53.46 -13.36
C GLY A 116 -17.53 -54.66 -14.28
N THR A 117 -16.89 -55.73 -13.78
CA THR A 117 -16.81 -57.03 -14.48
C THR A 117 -16.88 -58.22 -13.49
N VAL A 118 -18.03 -58.90 -13.47
CA VAL A 118 -18.22 -60.34 -13.13
C VAL A 118 -17.94 -60.81 -11.68
N MET A 119 -18.59 -61.92 -11.33
CA MET A 119 -18.69 -62.51 -9.98
C MET A 119 -17.46 -63.34 -9.55
N THR A 120 -17.28 -63.49 -8.23
CA THR A 120 -17.39 -64.82 -7.57
C THR A 120 -17.68 -64.66 -6.08
N GLN A 121 -18.21 -65.73 -5.45
CA GLN A 121 -18.53 -65.78 -4.01
C GLN A 121 -17.50 -66.63 -3.25
N SER A 122 -17.15 -66.23 -2.03
CA SER A 122 -16.74 -67.15 -0.95
C SER A 122 -16.90 -66.48 0.43
N SER A 123 -16.81 -67.25 1.51
CA SER A 123 -17.24 -66.88 2.87
C SER A 123 -16.12 -66.90 3.92
N SER A 124 -16.43 -66.33 5.10
CA SER A 124 -15.87 -66.70 6.44
C SER A 124 -14.35 -66.53 6.68
N ASP A 125 -13.84 -66.26 7.88
CA ASP A 125 -14.36 -65.67 9.14
C ASP A 125 -13.15 -65.29 10.02
N HIS A 126 -13.37 -64.53 11.12
CA HIS A 126 -12.44 -64.40 12.27
C HIS A 126 -11.06 -63.71 11.98
N HIS A 127 -10.30 -63.11 12.92
CA HIS A 127 -10.53 -62.63 14.30
C HIS A 127 -9.55 -61.46 14.59
N LEU A 128 -9.66 -60.82 15.77
CA LEU A 128 -8.70 -59.86 16.37
C LEU A 128 -7.29 -60.52 16.54
N ASP A 129 -6.15 -59.84 16.68
CA ASP A 129 -5.90 -58.73 17.61
C ASP A 129 -4.52 -57.98 17.45
N VAL A 130 -4.46 -56.74 17.96
CA VAL A 130 -3.35 -56.05 18.68
C VAL A 130 -1.84 -56.17 18.28
N ALA A 131 -1.27 -55.00 17.93
CA ALA A 131 0.06 -54.40 18.30
C ALA A 131 1.39 -54.62 17.53
N ARG A 132 2.29 -53.64 17.79
CA ARG A 132 3.76 -53.54 17.58
C ARG A 132 4.33 -53.04 16.23
N GLN A 133 4.63 -51.74 16.22
CA GLN A 133 5.93 -51.16 15.78
C GLN A 133 7.13 -51.98 16.34
N PRO A 134 8.25 -52.12 15.60
CA PRO A 134 9.30 -51.08 15.69
C PRO A 134 10.14 -50.80 14.41
N ASN A 135 10.90 -49.70 14.49
CA ASN A 135 12.00 -49.21 13.63
C ASN A 135 12.74 -50.20 12.71
N GLY A 136 13.05 -49.74 11.50
CA GLY A 136 14.14 -50.23 10.65
C GLY A 136 14.69 -49.11 9.75
N VAL A 137 16.02 -48.95 9.69
CA VAL A 137 16.71 -47.86 8.95
C VAL A 137 17.74 -48.43 7.98
N CYS A 138 17.64 -48.07 6.68
CA CYS A 138 18.72 -47.87 5.68
C CYS A 138 18.05 -47.46 4.34
N ARG A 139 18.47 -46.51 3.49
CA ARG A 139 19.75 -45.85 3.08
C ARG A 139 20.27 -46.38 1.72
N THR A 140 20.48 -45.46 0.76
CA THR A 140 21.15 -45.61 -0.58
C THR A 140 20.53 -46.59 -1.60
N GLY A 141 20.69 -46.44 -2.93
CA GLY A 141 21.34 -45.41 -3.76
C GLY A 141 21.47 -45.84 -5.26
N TYR A 142 22.02 -44.98 -6.14
CA TYR A 142 22.24 -45.16 -7.62
C TYR A 142 20.97 -45.06 -8.51
N GLU A 143 20.89 -44.31 -9.62
CA GLU A 143 21.67 -44.25 -10.91
C GLU A 143 21.37 -45.47 -11.84
N ARG A 144 21.20 -45.37 -13.19
CA ARG A 144 21.40 -44.26 -14.17
C ARG A 144 20.74 -44.52 -15.57
N HIS A 145 20.61 -43.44 -16.36
CA HIS A 145 20.67 -43.32 -17.85
C HIS A 145 19.61 -43.88 -18.85
N HIS A 146 19.23 -42.98 -19.78
CA HIS A 146 18.99 -43.02 -21.25
C HIS A 146 18.90 -44.39 -22.02
N SER A 147 18.19 -44.52 -23.15
CA SER A 147 18.28 -43.69 -24.39
C SER A 147 17.11 -43.82 -25.39
N LEU A 148 17.04 -42.91 -26.38
CA LEU A 148 16.20 -42.97 -27.60
C LEU A 148 16.94 -43.65 -28.79
N PRO A 149 16.25 -43.88 -29.93
CA PRO A 149 16.72 -43.30 -31.20
C PRO A 149 15.63 -42.71 -32.12
N ASN A 150 16.04 -41.86 -33.07
CA ASN A 150 15.23 -41.27 -34.15
C ASN A 150 15.52 -41.93 -35.52
N THR A 151 14.64 -41.70 -36.52
CA THR A 151 15.02 -41.44 -37.92
C THR A 151 13.91 -40.66 -38.66
N GLU A 152 14.26 -39.99 -39.78
CA GLU A 152 13.47 -38.96 -40.47
C GLU A 152 13.02 -39.38 -41.89
N PHE A 153 12.08 -38.64 -42.50
CA PHE A 153 11.96 -38.36 -43.95
C PHE A 153 10.95 -37.20 -44.20
N GLU A 154 10.94 -36.61 -45.40
CA GLU A 154 10.40 -35.25 -45.70
C GLU A 154 9.27 -35.19 -46.78
N GLU A 155 8.88 -33.96 -47.14
CA GLU A 155 8.18 -33.45 -48.35
C GLU A 155 6.62 -33.33 -48.42
N GLU A 156 6.19 -32.05 -48.44
CA GLU A 156 5.15 -31.32 -49.22
C GLU A 156 3.77 -31.94 -49.61
N ASP A 157 2.65 -31.23 -49.29
CA ASP A 157 1.84 -30.37 -50.22
C ASP A 157 0.37 -30.12 -49.72
N GLU A 158 -0.42 -29.34 -50.47
CA GLU A 158 -1.73 -28.74 -50.12
C GLU A 158 -2.91 -29.69 -49.76
N GLY A 159 -3.86 -29.15 -48.97
CA GLY A 159 -5.27 -29.19 -49.39
C GLY A 159 -6.33 -29.74 -48.42
N LEU A 160 -7.05 -28.82 -47.74
CA LEU A 160 -8.46 -28.93 -47.26
C LEU A 160 -8.92 -30.18 -46.48
N TYR A 161 -9.52 -29.99 -45.29
CA TYR A 161 -10.95 -30.37 -45.05
C TYR A 161 -11.50 -29.88 -43.68
N GLN A 162 -12.52 -29.02 -43.77
CA GLN A 162 -13.66 -28.79 -42.86
C GLN A 162 -13.57 -29.19 -41.36
N ILE A 163 -13.64 -28.17 -40.49
CA ILE A 163 -14.00 -28.30 -39.06
C ILE A 163 -15.53 -28.48 -38.91
N PRO A 164 -16.04 -29.55 -38.28
CA PRO A 164 -17.46 -29.68 -37.95
C PRO A 164 -17.87 -28.75 -36.78
N PRO A 165 -19.08 -28.17 -36.78
CA PRO A 165 -19.47 -27.15 -35.79
C PRO A 165 -19.81 -27.75 -34.43
N GLN A 166 -19.07 -27.35 -33.38
CA GLN A 166 -19.52 -27.57 -31.99
C GLN A 166 -20.66 -26.61 -31.63
N ALA A 167 -21.73 -27.15 -31.03
CA ALA A 167 -22.95 -26.40 -30.79
C ALA A 167 -22.83 -25.43 -29.60
N ARG A 168 -22.97 -24.11 -29.87
CA ARG A 168 -23.20 -23.10 -28.84
C ARG A 168 -24.54 -23.35 -28.15
N ARG A 169 -24.55 -23.98 -26.97
CA ARG A 169 -25.75 -24.00 -26.10
C ARG A 169 -25.86 -22.68 -25.35
N ALA A 170 -26.61 -21.74 -25.92
CA ALA A 170 -26.90 -20.45 -25.29
C ALA A 170 -27.64 -20.62 -23.94
N ALA A 171 -27.36 -19.73 -23.00
CA ALA A 171 -28.11 -19.64 -21.74
C ALA A 171 -29.50 -19.01 -21.99
N PRO A 172 -30.58 -19.51 -21.37
CA PRO A 172 -31.90 -18.88 -21.47
C PRO A 172 -31.91 -17.51 -20.78
N VAL A 173 -32.25 -16.46 -21.53
CA VAL A 173 -32.56 -15.14 -20.96
C VAL A 173 -33.92 -15.20 -20.28
N THR A 174 -33.97 -15.01 -18.97
CA THR A 174 -35.21 -14.78 -18.22
C THR A 174 -35.49 -13.28 -18.08
N PRO A 175 -36.69 -12.80 -18.46
CA PRO A 175 -37.03 -11.38 -18.40
C PRO A 175 -37.33 -10.92 -16.95
N PRO A 176 -37.22 -9.61 -16.65
CA PRO A 176 -37.57 -9.07 -15.33
C PRO A 176 -39.09 -9.15 -15.04
N PRO A 177 -39.48 -9.25 -13.75
CA PRO A 177 -40.89 -9.26 -13.34
C PRO A 177 -41.58 -7.89 -13.55
N PRO A 178 -42.91 -7.87 -13.74
CA PRO A 178 -43.62 -6.68 -14.25
C PRO A 178 -43.92 -5.61 -13.20
N GLU A 179 -43.72 -4.34 -13.57
CA GLU A 179 -44.15 -3.18 -12.80
C GLU A 179 -45.69 -3.07 -12.72
N LYS A 180 -46.23 -2.83 -11.53
CA LYS A 180 -47.65 -2.48 -11.37
C LYS A 180 -47.87 -0.98 -11.55
N ARG A 181 -48.17 -0.59 -12.80
CA ARG A 181 -48.71 0.74 -13.15
C ARG A 181 -49.85 1.18 -12.22
N LYS A 182 -49.86 2.46 -11.85
CA LYS A 182 -51.11 3.24 -11.70
C LYS A 182 -50.98 4.58 -12.44
N ASN A 183 -51.61 4.60 -13.62
CA ASN A 183 -52.06 5.71 -14.46
C ASN A 183 -51.46 7.11 -14.24
N ALA A 184 -50.79 7.61 -15.29
CA ALA A 184 -50.82 9.04 -15.60
C ALA A 184 -52.18 9.43 -16.23
N GLN A 185 -52.57 10.68 -16.09
CA GLN A 185 -53.48 11.36 -17.03
C GLN A 185 -52.97 12.78 -17.31
N ILE A 186 -53.36 13.32 -18.46
CA ILE A 186 -52.65 14.40 -19.17
C ILE A 186 -53.43 15.71 -19.07
N ALA A 187 -52.76 16.81 -18.70
CA ALA A 187 -53.07 18.16 -19.20
C ALA A 187 -51.95 19.18 -18.88
N ALA A 188 -51.78 20.13 -19.78
CA ALA A 188 -51.17 21.46 -19.57
C ALA A 188 -52.11 22.49 -20.26
N PRO A 189 -51.91 23.83 -20.20
CA PRO A 189 -50.89 24.62 -19.50
C PRO A 189 -51.51 25.81 -18.69
N ILE A 190 -50.74 26.91 -18.47
CA ILE A 190 -51.17 28.33 -18.27
C ILE A 190 -51.25 28.92 -16.82
N LYS A 191 -50.31 29.86 -16.56
CA LYS A 191 -50.34 31.13 -15.78
C LYS A 191 -50.84 31.23 -14.30
N ASN A 192 -49.94 31.82 -13.49
CA ASN A 192 -50.13 32.91 -12.49
C ASN A 192 -50.84 32.70 -11.13
N ALA A 193 -50.30 33.44 -10.15
CA ALA A 193 -50.94 34.06 -8.96
C ALA A 193 -51.20 33.24 -7.66
N VAL A 194 -50.33 33.48 -6.66
CA VAL A 194 -50.62 34.17 -5.36
C VAL A 194 -51.75 33.67 -4.43
N GLU A 195 -51.35 33.33 -3.19
CA GLU A 195 -52.06 33.42 -1.87
C GLU A 195 -53.02 32.33 -1.30
N ILE A 196 -52.87 32.16 0.05
CA ILE A 196 -53.91 31.96 1.12
C ILE A 196 -54.68 30.60 1.24
N ILE A 197 -54.19 29.72 2.16
CA ILE A 197 -54.73 29.32 3.51
C ILE A 197 -56.26 29.55 3.79
N PRO A 198 -57.05 28.80 4.63
CA PRO A 198 -56.82 27.60 5.48
C PRO A 198 -57.88 26.45 5.30
N GLY A 199 -57.92 25.46 6.21
CA GLY A 199 -59.15 24.71 6.57
C GLY A 199 -58.97 23.18 6.71
N SER A 200 -58.53 22.61 7.85
CA SER A 200 -59.24 22.41 9.13
C SER A 200 -60.35 21.35 9.14
N ALA A 201 -60.11 20.19 9.80
CA ALA A 201 -60.94 19.66 10.90
C ALA A 201 -60.50 18.24 11.40
N SER A 202 -59.99 18.18 12.65
CA SER A 202 -60.21 17.11 13.67
C SER A 202 -59.78 15.64 13.38
N SER A 203 -59.51 14.76 14.35
CA SER A 203 -59.77 14.77 15.80
C SER A 203 -58.72 13.97 16.60
N ALA A 204 -58.43 14.41 17.84
CA ALA A 204 -58.25 13.64 19.10
C ALA A 204 -57.39 12.32 19.18
N SER A 205 -56.68 12.00 20.27
CA SER A 205 -56.25 12.78 21.47
C SER A 205 -55.39 11.95 22.44
N SER A 206 -54.40 12.58 23.11
CA SER A 206 -53.81 12.18 24.42
C SER A 206 -53.03 10.83 24.50
N ILE A 207 -52.11 10.58 25.45
CA ILE A 207 -51.80 11.26 26.74
C ILE A 207 -50.32 11.67 26.79
N SER A 208 -50.01 12.74 27.53
CA SER A 208 -48.65 13.24 27.80
C SER A 208 -48.36 13.26 29.32
N THR A 209 -47.08 13.24 29.70
CA THR A 209 -46.64 13.71 31.02
C THR A 209 -45.31 14.47 30.91
N THR A 210 -45.36 15.77 31.28
CA THR A 210 -44.29 16.60 31.91
C THR A 210 -42.85 16.41 31.40
N SER A 211 -42.20 17.31 30.65
CA SER A 211 -42.24 18.80 30.57
C SER A 211 -41.63 19.54 31.77
N LEU A 212 -40.56 20.30 31.47
CA LEU A 212 -40.13 21.64 31.91
C LEU A 212 -38.65 21.77 31.46
N ASP A 213 -38.20 22.68 30.59
CA ASP A 213 -38.41 24.14 30.45
C ASP A 213 -37.87 24.93 31.67
N THR A 214 -37.21 26.10 31.51
CA THR A 214 -37.30 27.06 30.38
C THR A 214 -35.95 27.67 29.97
N LEU A 215 -35.89 28.08 28.70
CA LEU A 215 -34.90 28.94 28.02
C LEU A 215 -34.59 30.27 28.76
N TYR A 216 -33.54 31.01 28.35
CA TYR A 216 -33.68 32.30 27.63
C TYR A 216 -32.34 32.91 27.09
N THR A 217 -32.34 33.24 25.79
CA THR A 217 -31.62 34.34 25.08
C THR A 217 -30.12 34.68 25.26
N ALA A 218 -29.36 34.39 24.18
CA ALA A 218 -28.85 35.37 23.19
C ALA A 218 -27.50 36.14 23.34
N SER A 219 -26.98 36.47 22.14
CA SER A 219 -26.04 37.53 21.77
C SER A 219 -24.52 37.28 21.82
N SER A 220 -23.82 38.04 20.97
CA SER A 220 -22.42 37.90 20.55
C SER A 220 -21.43 38.72 21.39
N VAL A 221 -20.13 38.33 21.33
CA VAL A 221 -18.97 39.20 20.96
C VAL A 221 -17.68 38.37 20.98
N SER A 222 -16.65 38.80 20.24
CA SER A 222 -15.33 38.18 20.13
C SER A 222 -14.44 38.40 21.37
N GLU A 223 -13.61 37.42 21.75
CA GLU A 223 -12.13 37.53 21.70
C GLU A 223 -11.36 36.32 22.32
N THR A 224 -10.19 36.05 21.73
CA THR A 224 -8.91 35.54 22.27
C THR A 224 -8.87 34.75 23.60
N ILE A 225 -8.44 33.47 23.55
CA ILE A 225 -7.64 32.77 24.59
C ILE A 225 -6.96 31.52 23.98
N LEU A 226 -5.76 31.15 24.47
CA LEU A 226 -5.00 29.97 24.03
C LEU A 226 -5.36 28.70 24.85
N PRO A 227 -5.20 27.47 24.30
CA PRO A 227 -5.83 26.26 24.85
C PRO A 227 -4.96 25.46 25.83
N THR A 228 -5.61 24.74 26.73
CA THR A 228 -5.03 23.62 27.51
C THR A 228 -6.05 22.48 27.70
N ALA A 229 -6.10 21.53 26.78
CA ALA A 229 -6.59 20.16 27.02
C ALA A 229 -6.24 19.22 25.85
N THR A 230 -5.67 18.07 26.20
CA THR A 230 -5.52 16.80 25.47
C THR A 230 -6.46 16.54 24.27
N SER A 231 -5.89 16.20 23.10
CA SER A 231 -6.60 15.70 21.92
C SER A 231 -6.52 14.18 21.76
N SER A 232 -7.66 13.53 21.53
CA SER A 232 -7.77 12.14 21.02
C SER A 232 -7.26 12.03 19.56
N PRO A 233 -6.93 10.83 19.04
CA PRO A 233 -6.35 10.68 17.69
C PRO A 233 -7.34 11.03 16.57
N ALA A 234 -6.80 11.53 15.45
CA ALA A 234 -7.56 11.99 14.29
C ALA A 234 -7.52 11.00 13.11
N ASN A 235 -8.60 10.94 12.31
CA ASN A 235 -8.80 10.00 11.20
C ASN A 235 -8.19 10.44 9.85
N THR A 236 -7.15 11.27 9.87
CA THR A 236 -6.49 11.79 8.66
C THR A 236 -5.49 10.80 8.08
N PRO A 237 -5.42 10.61 6.74
CA PRO A 237 -4.24 10.03 6.10
C PRO A 237 -3.00 10.88 6.46
N PRO A 238 -1.87 10.29 6.87
CA PRO A 238 -0.65 11.05 7.12
C PRO A 238 -0.02 11.51 5.80
N PRO A 239 0.60 12.71 5.74
CA PRO A 239 1.45 13.07 4.60
C PRO A 239 2.64 12.11 4.51
N VAL A 240 3.06 11.78 3.28
CA VAL A 240 4.12 10.80 3.02
C VAL A 240 5.44 11.26 3.69
N PRO A 241 6.07 10.43 4.56
CA PRO A 241 7.21 10.86 5.34
C PRO A 241 8.50 10.95 4.52
N SER A 242 8.78 12.13 3.97
CA SER A 242 10.05 12.48 3.33
C SER A 242 11.19 12.52 4.36
N ARG A 243 11.86 11.37 4.55
CA ARG A 243 12.94 11.17 5.55
C ARG A 243 14.23 11.91 5.16
N SER A 244 14.24 13.23 5.30
CA SER A 244 15.44 14.06 5.20
C SER A 244 16.26 13.98 6.50
N VAL A 245 17.54 13.65 6.37
CA VAL A 245 18.50 13.66 7.49
C VAL A 245 19.26 14.98 7.45
N HIS A 246 19.57 15.55 8.63
CA HIS A 246 20.22 16.86 8.75
C HIS A 246 21.56 16.96 8.02
N THR A 247 21.63 17.75 6.94
CA THR A 247 22.88 18.25 6.38
C THR A 247 23.33 19.50 7.14
N THR A 248 23.93 19.32 8.33
CA THR A 248 24.46 20.43 9.14
C THR A 248 25.74 20.98 8.50
N ILE A 249 25.61 21.92 7.57
CA ILE A 249 26.75 22.63 6.97
C ILE A 249 27.39 23.54 8.03
N THR A 250 28.50 23.09 8.60
CA THR A 250 29.31 23.88 9.53
C THR A 250 29.99 25.04 8.80
N ARG A 251 29.45 26.25 8.98
CA ARG A 251 30.15 27.51 8.65
C ARG A 251 31.36 27.68 9.56
N ASN A 252 32.53 27.21 9.11
CA ASN A 252 33.81 27.64 9.68
C ASN A 252 34.22 28.97 9.04
N LEU A 253 33.98 30.06 9.76
CA LEU A 253 34.82 31.25 9.67
C LEU A 253 36.07 31.00 10.50
N ASP A 254 37.26 31.03 9.90
CA ASP A 254 38.40 31.69 10.54
C ASP A 254 39.36 32.29 9.51
N THR A 255 40.31 33.06 10.03
CA THR A 255 41.09 34.08 9.34
C THR A 255 42.49 33.61 8.95
N GLY A 256 42.99 34.11 7.82
CA GLY A 256 44.39 33.95 7.43
C GLY A 256 45.32 34.95 8.14
N PRO A 257 46.60 34.61 8.40
CA PRO A 257 47.56 35.51 9.04
C PRO A 257 48.10 36.58 8.07
N VAL A 258 48.44 37.76 8.61
CA VAL A 258 48.92 38.94 7.87
C VAL A 258 50.45 39.01 7.84
N SER A 259 51.07 39.35 6.69
CA SER A 259 52.48 39.80 6.62
C SER A 259 52.89 40.62 5.36
N HIS A 260 52.94 41.95 5.53
CA HIS A 260 53.94 42.92 5.02
C HIS A 260 54.30 43.16 3.52
N SER A 261 53.96 44.39 3.06
CA SER A 261 54.73 45.31 2.18
C SER A 261 54.79 45.02 0.65
N ARG A 262 54.92 45.99 -0.26
CA ARG A 262 55.46 47.38 -0.15
C ARG A 262 55.02 48.30 -1.34
N TYR A 263 55.02 49.63 -1.13
CA TYR A 263 54.81 50.72 -2.14
C TYR A 263 53.40 50.77 -2.81
N GLY A 264 52.85 51.86 -3.35
CA GLY A 264 53.31 53.26 -3.60
C GLY A 264 53.15 53.61 -5.10
N THR A 265 52.50 54.69 -5.57
CA THR A 265 52.01 55.95 -4.95
C THR A 265 50.80 56.56 -5.70
N SER A 266 50.12 57.54 -5.07
CA SER A 266 48.94 58.33 -5.52
C SER A 266 49.29 59.43 -6.57
N PRO A 267 48.45 60.45 -6.90
CA PRO A 267 47.08 60.87 -6.50
C PRO A 267 46.09 60.92 -7.70
N LYS A 268 44.87 61.51 -7.74
CA LYS A 268 44.05 62.55 -7.03
C LYS A 268 42.56 62.15 -7.13
N ASP A 269 41.53 62.73 -6.50
CA ASP A 269 41.26 63.61 -5.33
C ASP A 269 39.75 63.43 -4.98
N GLY A 270 39.22 63.91 -3.84
CA GLY A 270 37.75 64.17 -3.72
C GLY A 270 36.92 63.56 -2.56
N ALA A 271 37.46 63.44 -1.34
CA ALA A 271 36.69 63.19 -0.10
C ALA A 271 35.72 64.36 0.26
N SER A 272 34.70 64.31 1.15
CA SER A 272 33.90 63.28 1.87
C SER A 272 32.88 63.99 2.81
N LYS A 273 31.93 63.24 3.42
CA LYS A 273 31.38 63.31 4.83
C LYS A 273 29.89 62.87 4.84
N SER A 274 29.35 61.98 5.70
CA SER A 274 29.47 61.69 7.15
C SER A 274 28.79 62.74 8.07
N PRO A 275 28.25 62.43 9.28
CA PRO A 275 28.46 61.21 10.10
C PRO A 275 27.19 60.63 10.82
N GLN A 276 27.34 59.49 11.51
CA GLN A 276 26.50 59.06 12.65
C GLN A 276 27.34 58.35 13.75
N SER A 277 26.79 58.16 14.96
CA SER A 277 27.54 57.90 16.21
C SER A 277 27.20 56.58 16.94
N LYS A 278 28.13 56.14 17.79
CA LYS A 278 28.07 54.89 18.58
C LYS A 278 27.21 55.00 19.85
N ARG A 279 26.59 53.89 20.28
CA ARG A 279 26.55 53.49 21.70
C ARG A 279 26.39 51.97 21.89
N THR A 280 26.81 51.46 23.04
CA THR A 280 26.89 50.03 23.40
C THR A 280 26.02 49.68 24.63
N ALA A 281 25.75 48.38 24.82
CA ALA A 281 24.95 47.84 25.94
C ALA A 281 25.83 47.35 27.12
N PRO A 282 25.27 47.22 28.35
CA PRO A 282 26.00 46.82 29.56
C PRO A 282 25.84 45.32 29.92
N ALA A 283 26.57 44.88 30.96
CA ALA A 283 26.58 43.50 31.51
C ALA A 283 25.92 43.40 32.91
N PRO A 284 25.52 42.19 33.36
CA PRO A 284 24.98 41.97 34.71
C PRO A 284 26.07 41.67 35.77
N PRO A 285 25.82 41.96 37.07
CA PRO A 285 26.77 41.73 38.17
C PRO A 285 26.45 40.47 39.01
N ALA A 286 27.29 40.21 40.02
CA ALA A 286 27.01 39.31 41.14
C ALA A 286 27.55 39.92 42.46
N ASP A 287 26.86 39.70 43.59
CA ASP A 287 27.41 39.35 44.93
C ASP A 287 26.28 39.20 46.00
N GLY A 288 26.56 38.47 47.10
CA GLY A 288 25.96 38.54 48.46
C GLY A 288 24.43 38.39 48.71
N GLY A 289 23.94 37.72 49.77
CA GLY A 289 24.60 36.83 50.75
C GLY A 289 23.91 36.74 52.13
N THR A 290 23.79 35.53 52.71
CA THR A 290 23.39 35.19 54.12
C THR A 290 21.97 35.56 54.59
N GLN A 291 21.30 34.91 55.57
CA GLN A 291 21.54 33.73 56.44
C GLN A 291 20.12 33.14 56.78
N ARG A 292 19.85 32.02 57.48
CA ARG A 292 20.56 31.07 58.39
C ARG A 292 19.95 29.65 58.12
N SER A 293 19.71 28.62 58.96
CA SER A 293 19.93 28.13 60.36
C SER A 293 19.33 26.69 60.42
N HIS A 294 19.73 25.71 61.24
CA HIS A 294 20.87 25.53 62.16
C HIS A 294 21.05 24.01 62.48
N ALA A 295 22.31 23.53 62.50
CA ALA A 295 22.78 22.26 63.15
C ALA A 295 22.25 20.91 62.56
N VAL A 296 22.88 19.73 62.79
CA VAL A 296 23.98 19.32 63.71
C VAL A 296 25.03 18.44 62.98
N ASP A 297 26.31 18.60 63.32
CA ASP A 297 27.55 17.78 63.23
C ASP A 297 27.66 16.52 62.32
N GLY A 298 28.86 16.17 61.78
CA GLY A 298 30.16 16.86 61.84
C GLY A 298 31.36 16.00 61.36
N GLU A 299 32.50 16.66 61.09
CA GLU A 299 33.93 16.21 61.08
C GLU A 299 34.36 14.91 60.32
N LYS A 300 35.53 14.78 59.65
CA LYS A 300 36.65 15.70 59.32
C LYS A 300 37.59 15.06 58.25
N THR A 301 38.34 15.89 57.50
CA THR A 301 39.67 15.63 56.87
C THR A 301 39.85 14.48 55.84
N SER A 302 40.74 14.55 54.83
CA SER A 302 41.56 15.66 54.29
C SER A 302 42.22 15.30 52.94
N GLN A 303 42.35 16.30 52.05
CA GLN A 303 43.46 16.60 51.10
C GLN A 303 44.09 15.47 50.22
N GLY A 304 44.40 15.65 48.93
CA GLY A 304 44.15 16.77 47.99
C GLY A 304 45.31 17.08 47.02
N LYS A 305 44.98 17.64 45.83
CA LYS A 305 45.88 18.12 44.73
C LYS A 305 46.48 16.99 43.85
N LYS A 306 46.40 17.01 42.51
CA LYS A 306 46.85 17.96 41.44
C LYS A 306 48.37 17.88 41.18
N ALA A 307 48.90 17.83 39.95
CA ALA A 307 48.29 17.81 38.59
C ALA A 307 49.28 17.28 37.50
N ALA A 308 48.87 17.35 36.22
CA ALA A 308 49.60 17.00 34.97
C ALA A 308 50.78 18.00 34.67
N PRO A 309 51.57 17.93 33.54
CA PRO A 309 51.30 17.31 32.21
C PRO A 309 52.50 16.58 31.50
N ALA A 310 52.32 16.27 30.20
CA ALA A 310 53.29 15.71 29.22
C ALA A 310 53.91 16.86 28.36
N PRO A 311 54.46 16.69 27.11
CA PRO A 311 54.84 15.54 26.25
C PRO A 311 56.27 15.76 25.63
N PRO A 312 56.62 15.56 24.31
CA PRO A 312 56.33 14.54 23.28
C PRO A 312 57.62 13.93 22.60
N ALA A 313 57.41 13.07 21.57
CA ALA A 313 58.28 12.84 20.38
C ALA A 313 59.64 12.07 20.51
N SER A 314 60.19 11.39 19.48
CA SER A 314 59.61 10.77 18.26
C SER A 314 60.66 9.95 17.45
N LEU A 315 60.20 8.96 16.68
CA LEU A 315 60.84 8.28 15.51
C LEU A 315 61.97 7.23 15.73
N ASP A 316 61.80 6.14 14.98
CA ASP A 316 62.72 5.23 14.28
C ASP A 316 64.00 4.70 15.01
N ALA A 317 64.13 3.42 15.37
CA ALA A 317 64.07 2.15 14.62
C ALA A 317 65.39 1.73 13.93
N PHE A 318 65.90 0.53 14.26
CA PHE A 318 66.46 -0.44 13.30
C PHE A 318 66.63 -1.85 13.92
N SER A 319 66.58 -2.89 13.09
CA SER A 319 66.56 -4.31 13.50
C SER A 319 67.92 -4.99 13.55
N ASN A 320 68.05 -6.02 14.41
CA ASN A 320 68.86 -7.24 14.21
C ASN A 320 68.17 -8.36 15.04
N LEU A 321 67.79 -9.54 14.51
CA LEU A 321 68.59 -10.62 13.91
C LEU A 321 69.59 -11.26 14.90
N CYS A 322 69.78 -12.58 15.00
CA CYS A 322 69.01 -13.80 14.66
C CYS A 322 69.78 -15.02 15.27
N LEU A 323 69.42 -16.26 14.90
CA LEU A 323 70.19 -17.53 15.16
C LEU A 323 70.16 -18.04 16.62
N GLU A 324 70.24 -19.34 16.95
CA GLU A 324 70.18 -20.57 16.11
C GLU A 324 69.66 -21.79 16.92
N ASP A 325 69.35 -22.89 16.22
CA ASP A 325 68.73 -24.12 16.74
C ASP A 325 69.64 -25.05 17.58
N LYS A 326 69.07 -25.73 18.60
CA LYS A 326 69.61 -27.03 19.09
C LYS A 326 68.64 -27.95 19.89
N LYS A 327 67.73 -28.58 19.16
CA LYS A 327 67.30 -30.01 19.24
C LYS A 327 67.67 -30.85 20.50
N ALA A 328 66.65 -31.43 21.17
CA ALA A 328 66.49 -32.89 21.48
C ALA A 328 65.82 -33.25 22.85
N ALA A 329 64.53 -33.63 22.77
CA ALA A 329 63.90 -34.79 23.42
C ALA A 329 63.87 -34.98 24.97
N ALA A 330 62.69 -34.72 25.55
CA ALA A 330 61.99 -35.59 26.50
C ALA A 330 60.47 -35.51 26.20
N VAL A 331 59.66 -36.52 26.56
CA VAL A 331 58.29 -36.69 26.03
C VAL A 331 57.24 -36.82 27.14
N GLU A 332 56.31 -35.84 27.19
CA GLU A 332 54.90 -35.87 27.66
C GLU A 332 54.51 -36.39 29.07
N PRO A 333 53.31 -36.05 29.59
CA PRO A 333 52.62 -34.75 29.51
C PRO A 333 51.93 -34.31 30.83
N MET A 334 51.81 -32.99 31.05
CA MET A 334 50.65 -32.36 31.71
C MET A 334 50.62 -30.84 31.37
N PRO A 335 49.48 -30.13 31.55
CA PRO A 335 49.08 -29.08 30.62
C PRO A 335 49.62 -27.67 30.92
N PRO A 336 49.78 -26.82 29.88
CA PRO A 336 49.82 -25.37 30.04
C PRO A 336 48.40 -24.79 30.27
N GLU A 337 48.34 -23.63 30.90
CA GLU A 337 47.11 -22.85 31.06
C GLU A 337 46.60 -22.30 29.70
N PRO A 338 45.29 -22.01 29.56
CA PRO A 338 44.70 -21.66 28.26
C PRO A 338 45.16 -20.29 27.76
N SER A 339 45.78 -20.28 26.57
CA SER A 339 46.02 -19.08 25.77
C SER A 339 44.75 -18.27 25.54
N GLY A 340 44.88 -16.93 25.51
CA GLY A 340 43.75 -16.01 25.41
C GLY A 340 42.81 -16.29 24.23
N LEU A 341 41.51 -16.36 24.52
CA LEU A 341 40.44 -16.55 23.54
C LEU A 341 40.32 -15.31 22.63
N VAL A 342 40.86 -15.39 21.42
CA VAL A 342 40.53 -14.45 20.33
C VAL A 342 39.11 -14.77 19.85
N ALA A 343 38.12 -14.16 20.48
CA ALA A 343 36.70 -14.38 20.18
C ALA A 343 36.34 -13.77 18.81
N SER A 344 36.26 -14.60 17.77
CA SER A 344 35.82 -14.20 16.44
C SER A 344 34.34 -13.88 16.42
N VAL A 345 33.97 -12.63 16.10
CA VAL A 345 32.57 -12.20 15.97
C VAL A 345 31.92 -12.88 14.75
N PRO A 346 30.76 -13.56 14.88
CA PRO A 346 30.03 -14.10 13.73
C PRO A 346 29.55 -12.98 12.80
N LYS A 347 29.77 -13.11 11.49
CA LYS A 347 29.36 -12.07 10.51
C LYS A 347 27.84 -11.80 10.48
N THR A 348 27.04 -12.78 10.93
CA THR A 348 25.58 -12.73 10.99
C THR A 348 25.01 -12.08 12.25
N ILE A 349 25.86 -11.76 13.25
CA ILE A 349 25.42 -11.32 14.58
C ILE A 349 24.52 -10.07 14.53
N GLY A 350 24.75 -9.16 13.56
CA GLY A 350 23.91 -7.98 13.38
C GLY A 350 22.48 -8.31 12.98
N ALA A 351 22.29 -9.24 12.04
CA ALA A 351 20.98 -9.73 11.64
C ALA A 351 20.28 -10.50 12.77
N GLU A 352 21.02 -11.35 13.49
CA GLU A 352 20.51 -12.09 14.66
C GLU A 352 20.04 -11.15 15.77
N LEU A 353 20.81 -10.10 16.08
CA LEU A 353 20.44 -9.09 17.07
C LEU A 353 19.23 -8.25 16.62
N ILE A 354 19.14 -7.86 15.35
CA ILE A 354 17.98 -7.13 14.81
C ILE A 354 16.71 -7.98 14.92
N GLU A 355 16.75 -9.25 14.52
CA GLU A 355 15.63 -10.19 14.65
C GLU A 355 15.22 -10.38 16.12
N LEU A 356 16.19 -10.60 17.02
CA LEU A 356 15.93 -10.78 18.45
C LEU A 356 15.33 -9.52 19.11
N VAL A 357 15.82 -8.33 18.78
CA VAL A 357 15.23 -7.07 19.28
C VAL A 357 13.82 -6.91 18.72
N ARG A 358 13.64 -7.02 17.40
CA ARG A 358 12.34 -6.85 16.73
C ARG A 358 11.27 -7.80 17.26
N ARG A 359 11.59 -9.10 17.36
CA ARG A 359 10.68 -10.14 17.85
C ARG A 359 10.23 -9.92 19.31
N ASN A 360 11.08 -9.35 20.16
CA ASN A 360 10.79 -9.17 21.59
C ASN A 360 10.31 -7.75 21.96
N THR A 361 10.37 -6.78 21.06
CA THR A 361 10.01 -5.36 21.33
C THR A 361 8.98 -4.78 20.36
N HIS A 362 8.70 -5.46 19.23
CA HIS A 362 7.89 -4.97 18.12
C HIS A 362 8.37 -3.65 17.46
N LEU A 363 9.60 -3.20 17.75
CA LEU A 363 10.23 -2.08 17.06
C LEU A 363 10.36 -2.36 15.55
N SER A 364 10.27 -1.31 14.72
CA SER A 364 10.60 -1.42 13.29
C SER A 364 12.05 -1.88 13.10
N TYR A 365 12.36 -2.47 11.96
CA TYR A 365 13.70 -2.93 11.60
C TYR A 365 14.75 -1.81 11.78
N GLU A 366 14.43 -0.62 11.28
CA GLU A 366 15.30 0.56 11.37
C GLU A 366 15.42 1.08 12.82
N LEU A 367 14.35 1.06 13.62
CA LEU A 367 14.43 1.42 15.05
C LEU A 367 15.20 0.38 15.87
N SER A 368 15.08 -0.91 15.54
CA SER A 368 15.85 -2.00 16.14
C SER A 368 17.34 -1.82 15.85
N ARG A 369 17.70 -1.52 14.59
CA ARG A 369 19.06 -1.20 14.15
C ARG A 369 19.64 0.02 14.88
N VAL A 370 18.84 1.07 15.08
CA VAL A 370 19.24 2.26 15.86
C VAL A 370 19.42 1.94 17.35
N ALA A 371 18.50 1.19 17.97
CA ALA A 371 18.60 0.80 19.37
C ALA A 371 19.86 -0.03 19.66
N ILE A 372 20.16 -1.02 18.79
CA ILE A 372 21.39 -1.82 18.86
C ILE A 372 22.63 -0.93 18.70
N GLY A 373 22.63 -0.03 17.72
CA GLY A 373 23.73 0.91 17.49
C GLY A 373 24.01 1.82 18.71
N ILE A 374 22.98 2.34 19.36
CA ILE A 374 23.10 3.16 20.58
C ILE A 374 23.67 2.35 21.75
N ILE A 375 23.12 1.15 22.00
CA ILE A 375 23.56 0.29 23.11
C ILE A 375 25.02 -0.13 22.92
N ILE A 376 25.39 -0.60 21.73
CA ILE A 376 26.74 -1.10 21.45
C ILE A 376 27.75 0.04 21.38
N GLY A 377 27.42 1.19 20.80
CA GLY A 377 28.28 2.38 20.82
C GLY A 377 28.52 2.93 22.23
N HIS A 378 27.52 2.85 23.13
CA HIS A 378 27.71 3.21 24.53
C HIS A 378 28.60 2.21 25.29
N ILE A 379 28.48 0.91 25.00
CA ILE A 379 29.37 -0.12 25.57
C ILE A 379 30.81 0.05 25.05
N GLN A 380 30.98 0.29 23.74
CA GLN A 380 32.28 0.53 23.10
C GLN A 380 33.03 1.71 23.74
N THR A 381 32.31 2.83 23.97
CA THR A 381 32.87 4.05 24.60
C THR A 381 33.10 3.91 26.10
N SER A 382 32.29 3.11 26.80
CA SER A 382 32.40 2.93 28.26
C SER A 382 33.36 1.82 28.68
N ILE A 383 33.63 0.83 27.81
CA ILE A 383 34.46 -0.35 28.09
C ILE A 383 35.50 -0.53 26.97
N PRO A 384 36.62 0.24 26.97
CA PRO A 384 37.62 0.21 25.90
C PRO A 384 38.19 -1.19 25.60
N ALA A 385 38.27 -2.07 26.61
CA ALA A 385 38.73 -3.45 26.46
C ALA A 385 37.85 -4.30 25.51
N THR A 386 36.60 -3.90 25.25
CA THR A 386 35.69 -4.57 24.30
C THR A 386 35.61 -3.86 22.94
N SER A 387 36.31 -2.72 22.76
CA SER A 387 36.05 -1.79 21.65
C SER A 387 36.09 -2.44 20.27
N SER A 388 37.11 -3.26 19.98
CA SER A 388 37.27 -3.94 18.67
C SER A 388 36.19 -5.00 18.40
N ILE A 389 35.67 -5.65 19.45
CA ILE A 389 34.55 -6.61 19.33
C ILE A 389 33.24 -5.84 19.04
N MET A 390 33.00 -4.76 19.77
CA MET A 390 31.82 -3.91 19.59
C MET A 390 31.81 -3.24 18.21
N GLU A 391 32.98 -2.83 17.71
CA GLU A 391 33.18 -2.30 16.35
C GLU A 391 32.84 -3.34 15.28
N GLN A 392 33.29 -4.59 15.42
CA GLN A 392 32.92 -5.68 14.49
C GLN A 392 31.42 -5.97 14.50
N ILE A 393 30.74 -5.87 15.65
CA ILE A 393 29.28 -6.02 15.73
C ILE A 393 28.57 -4.83 15.07
N LEU A 394 29.03 -3.58 15.28
CA LEU A 394 28.48 -2.40 14.61
C LEU A 394 28.64 -2.49 13.09
N ILE A 395 29.78 -2.97 12.59
CA ILE A 395 30.01 -3.23 11.17
C ILE A 395 29.00 -4.28 10.66
N SER A 396 28.83 -5.41 11.36
CA SER A 396 27.82 -6.42 11.00
C SER A 396 26.38 -5.87 10.96
N VAL A 397 26.01 -4.98 11.89
CA VAL A 397 24.69 -4.29 11.96
C VAL A 397 24.49 -3.25 10.83
N VAL A 398 25.56 -2.85 10.14
CA VAL A 398 25.51 -1.98 8.95
C VAL A 398 25.57 -2.81 7.66
N GLU A 399 26.47 -3.80 7.59
CA GLU A 399 26.63 -4.72 6.45
C GLU A 399 25.42 -5.63 6.24
N SER A 400 24.62 -5.90 7.28
CA SER A 400 23.39 -6.72 7.16
C SER A 400 22.36 -6.14 6.19
N LYS A 401 22.43 -4.85 5.82
CA LYS A 401 21.59 -4.27 4.75
C LYS A 401 22.01 -4.69 3.34
N ASN A 402 23.24 -5.19 3.15
CA ASN A 402 23.78 -5.58 1.85
C ASN A 402 23.79 -7.12 1.65
N LEU A 403 23.56 -7.87 2.73
CA LEU A 403 23.55 -9.33 2.73
C LEU A 403 22.12 -9.85 2.71
N SER A 404 21.60 -10.13 1.52
CA SER A 404 20.36 -10.91 1.33
C SER A 404 20.48 -12.38 1.80
N ALA A 405 21.69 -12.80 2.20
CA ALA A 405 21.91 -13.97 3.03
C ALA A 405 21.37 -13.73 4.44
N GLY A 406 20.16 -14.24 4.71
CA GLY A 406 19.51 -14.14 6.01
C GLY A 406 20.19 -14.91 7.15
N LEU A 407 19.45 -15.07 8.25
CA LEU A 407 19.90 -15.72 9.49
C LEU A 407 20.59 -17.08 9.21
N PRO A 408 21.65 -17.42 9.97
CA PRO A 408 22.52 -18.55 9.62
C PRO A 408 21.79 -19.90 9.63
N SER A 409 21.96 -20.64 8.54
CA SER A 409 21.68 -22.08 8.37
C SER A 409 20.39 -22.60 9.04
N GLY A 410 19.23 -22.24 8.48
CA GLY A 410 17.93 -22.84 8.81
C GLY A 410 17.04 -22.04 9.76
N GLN A 411 17.50 -20.90 10.27
CA GLN A 411 16.62 -19.92 10.90
C GLN A 411 15.88 -19.12 9.82
N ILE A 412 14.54 -19.17 9.83
CA ILE A 412 13.68 -18.33 8.99
C ILE A 412 13.31 -17.08 9.79
N CYS A 413 13.33 -15.90 9.15
CA CYS A 413 12.87 -14.65 9.78
C CYS A 413 11.40 -14.78 10.20
N HIS A 414 11.06 -14.30 11.40
CA HIS A 414 9.69 -14.31 11.93
C HIS A 414 8.70 -13.64 10.96
N ASP A 415 9.08 -12.51 10.37
CA ASP A 415 8.21 -11.78 9.46
C ASP A 415 8.04 -12.49 8.11
N GLU A 416 9.04 -13.26 7.65
CA GLU A 416 8.89 -14.14 6.47
C GLU A 416 7.84 -15.24 6.75
N GLN A 417 7.90 -15.87 7.92
CA GLN A 417 6.90 -16.86 8.36
C GLN A 417 5.50 -16.26 8.51
N ARG A 418 5.38 -15.05 9.08
CA ARG A 418 4.09 -14.36 9.20
C ARG A 418 3.52 -13.99 7.84
N LEU A 419 4.32 -13.46 6.92
CA LEU A 419 3.87 -13.16 5.55
C LEU A 419 3.41 -14.43 4.81
N GLU A 420 4.13 -15.55 4.93
CA GLU A 420 3.71 -16.81 4.31
C GLU A 420 2.35 -17.30 4.83
N VAL A 421 2.12 -17.23 6.14
CA VAL A 421 0.82 -17.57 6.74
C VAL A 421 -0.27 -16.60 6.28
N ILE A 422 -0.03 -15.27 6.37
CA ILE A 422 -1.03 -14.24 6.04
C ILE A 422 -1.44 -14.31 4.57
N PHE A 423 -0.50 -14.44 3.63
CA PHE A 423 -0.84 -14.58 2.21
C PHE A 423 -1.60 -15.89 1.94
N ALA A 424 -1.24 -17.00 2.60
CA ALA A 424 -1.93 -18.27 2.45
C ALA A 424 -3.33 -18.30 3.10
N ASP A 425 -3.57 -17.52 4.17
CA ASP A 425 -4.90 -17.33 4.76
C ASP A 425 -5.76 -16.41 3.89
N LEU A 426 -5.26 -15.25 3.46
CA LEU A 426 -6.01 -14.32 2.59
C LEU A 426 -6.36 -14.93 1.22
N ALA A 427 -5.46 -15.73 0.63
CA ALA A 427 -5.76 -16.51 -0.58
C ALA A 427 -6.89 -17.53 -0.35
N ARG A 428 -6.95 -18.18 0.82
CA ARG A 428 -8.06 -19.08 1.18
C ARG A 428 -9.37 -18.33 1.41
N HIS A 429 -9.36 -17.18 2.06
CA HIS A 429 -10.55 -16.33 2.22
C HIS A 429 -11.11 -15.87 0.86
N LYS A 430 -10.25 -15.57 -0.14
CA LYS A 430 -10.67 -15.33 -1.53
C LYS A 430 -11.39 -16.53 -2.15
N ASP A 431 -10.83 -17.73 -2.01
CA ASP A 431 -11.41 -18.96 -2.59
C ASP A 431 -12.72 -19.37 -1.90
N ASP A 432 -12.85 -19.13 -0.58
CA ASP A 432 -14.09 -19.33 0.16
C ASP A 432 -15.16 -18.26 -0.18
N ALA A 433 -14.74 -17.01 -0.44
CA ALA A 433 -15.63 -15.95 -0.93
C ALA A 433 -16.23 -16.31 -2.31
N GLN A 434 -15.41 -16.85 -3.22
CA GLN A 434 -15.85 -17.37 -4.50
C GLN A 434 -16.84 -18.55 -4.36
N GLN A 435 -16.72 -19.35 -3.29
CA GLN A 435 -17.58 -20.52 -3.01
C GLN A 435 -18.86 -20.22 -2.22
N ARG A 436 -19.09 -18.97 -1.80
CA ARG A 436 -20.34 -18.47 -1.18
C ARG A 436 -20.87 -19.35 -0.03
N SER A 437 -20.11 -19.44 1.06
CA SER A 437 -20.62 -19.95 2.33
C SER A 437 -20.90 -18.80 3.33
N TRP A 438 -21.89 -18.99 4.21
CA TRP A 438 -22.48 -17.90 5.02
C TRP A 438 -21.58 -17.32 6.12
N ALA A 439 -20.32 -17.77 6.25
CA ALA A 439 -19.37 -17.32 7.28
C ALA A 439 -18.79 -15.91 7.02
N LEU A 440 -18.91 -15.38 5.80
CA LEU A 440 -18.34 -14.10 5.32
C LEU A 440 -18.87 -12.84 6.03
N TYR A 441 -19.74 -12.98 7.03
CA TYR A 441 -20.23 -11.88 7.89
C TYR A 441 -19.73 -11.98 9.34
N GLU A 442 -19.09 -13.09 9.73
CA GLU A 442 -18.47 -13.27 11.05
C GLU A 442 -16.93 -13.18 10.98
N ASP A 443 -16.34 -13.26 9.78
CA ASP A 443 -14.89 -13.24 9.55
C ASP A 443 -14.25 -11.85 9.37
N GLU A 444 -15.04 -10.78 9.25
CA GLU A 444 -14.52 -9.42 8.95
C GLU A 444 -13.41 -8.98 9.91
N ASN A 445 -13.62 -9.17 11.21
CA ASN A 445 -12.61 -8.83 12.23
C ASN A 445 -11.32 -9.66 12.10
N VAL A 446 -11.41 -10.91 11.64
CA VAL A 446 -10.24 -11.79 11.44
C VAL A 446 -9.45 -11.33 10.21
N ILE A 447 -10.14 -10.98 9.12
CA ILE A 447 -9.51 -10.45 7.91
C ILE A 447 -8.91 -9.06 8.18
N CYS A 448 -9.57 -8.19 8.97
CA CYS A 448 -9.00 -6.94 9.45
C CYS A 448 -7.67 -7.18 10.18
N CYS A 449 -7.63 -8.09 11.17
CA CYS A 449 -6.39 -8.43 11.88
C CYS A 449 -5.27 -8.90 10.94
N TYR A 450 -5.57 -9.74 9.93
CA TYR A 450 -4.57 -10.18 8.95
C TYR A 450 -4.08 -9.04 8.05
N LEU A 451 -4.95 -8.14 7.60
CA LEU A 451 -4.57 -7.01 6.76
C LEU A 451 -3.85 -5.90 7.55
N GLU A 452 -4.20 -5.68 8.82
CA GLU A 452 -3.47 -4.79 9.71
C GLU A 452 -2.08 -5.33 10.05
N GLU A 453 -1.95 -6.64 10.30
CA GLU A 453 -0.64 -7.27 10.49
C GLU A 453 0.19 -7.24 9.20
N LEU A 454 -0.42 -7.49 8.03
CA LEU A 454 0.23 -7.35 6.73
C LEU A 454 0.77 -5.93 6.52
N LEU A 455 -0.08 -4.91 6.70
CA LEU A 455 0.30 -3.51 6.56
C LEU A 455 1.44 -3.13 7.52
N ARG A 456 1.38 -3.59 8.77
CA ARG A 456 2.45 -3.37 9.76
C ARG A 456 3.75 -4.03 9.32
N ILE A 457 3.73 -5.27 8.85
CA ILE A 457 4.94 -5.96 8.38
C ILE A 457 5.51 -5.25 7.14
N LEU A 458 4.70 -4.96 6.12
CA LEU A 458 5.12 -4.23 4.91
C LEU A 458 5.71 -2.85 5.19
N THR A 459 5.34 -2.21 6.31
CA THR A 459 5.83 -0.88 6.70
C THR A 459 7.06 -0.94 7.62
N ASP A 460 7.09 -1.87 8.57
CA ASP A 460 8.08 -1.89 9.67
C ASP A 460 9.20 -2.93 9.52
N ALA A 461 9.08 -3.91 8.63
CA ALA A 461 10.04 -5.02 8.52
C ALA A 461 11.30 -4.67 7.71
N ASP A 462 12.15 -5.68 7.48
CA ASP A 462 13.21 -5.57 6.48
C ASP A 462 12.57 -5.51 5.07
N PRO A 463 12.78 -4.42 4.29
CA PRO A 463 12.21 -4.31 2.95
C PRO A 463 12.61 -5.46 2.02
N GLU A 464 13.78 -6.08 2.19
CA GLU A 464 14.21 -7.19 1.34
C GLU A 464 13.43 -8.48 1.63
N VAL A 465 13.00 -8.71 2.89
CA VAL A 465 12.10 -9.81 3.25
C VAL A 465 10.72 -9.60 2.62
N CYS A 466 10.18 -8.37 2.70
CA CYS A 466 8.90 -8.04 2.07
C CYS A 466 8.97 -8.16 0.54
N LYS A 467 10.02 -7.63 -0.11
CA LYS A 467 10.27 -7.80 -1.56
C LYS A 467 10.33 -9.27 -1.96
N LYS A 468 11.13 -10.08 -1.26
CA LYS A 468 11.29 -11.52 -1.50
C LYS A 468 9.93 -12.23 -1.46
N MET A 469 9.09 -11.91 -0.48
CA MET A 469 7.77 -12.51 -0.34
C MET A 469 6.75 -12.01 -1.37
N CYS A 470 6.74 -10.71 -1.70
CA CYS A 470 5.90 -10.16 -2.76
C CYS A 470 6.29 -10.69 -4.16
N LYS A 471 7.57 -11.01 -4.40
CA LYS A 471 8.09 -11.58 -5.65
C LYS A 471 7.96 -13.11 -5.76
N LYS A 472 7.55 -13.80 -4.70
CA LYS A 472 7.41 -15.26 -4.66
C LYS A 472 6.36 -15.73 -5.67
N ASN A 473 6.65 -16.83 -6.36
CA ASN A 473 5.78 -17.46 -7.37
C ASN A 473 5.22 -16.46 -8.40
N GLU A 474 6.08 -15.71 -9.09
CA GLU A 474 5.67 -14.74 -10.13
C GLU A 474 4.62 -13.73 -9.62
N PHE A 475 4.81 -13.26 -8.38
CA PHE A 475 3.92 -12.33 -7.67
C PHE A 475 2.52 -12.87 -7.34
N GLU A 476 2.33 -14.20 -7.29
CA GLU A 476 1.07 -14.88 -6.90
C GLU A 476 0.38 -14.24 -5.69
N SER A 477 1.14 -13.91 -4.65
CA SER A 477 0.59 -13.31 -3.42
C SER A 477 0.00 -11.90 -3.64
N VAL A 478 0.60 -11.10 -4.52
CA VAL A 478 0.12 -9.75 -4.87
C VAL A 478 -1.11 -9.86 -5.79
N LEU A 479 -1.05 -10.73 -6.80
CA LEU A 479 -2.15 -10.96 -7.74
C LEU A 479 -3.38 -11.58 -7.06
N SER A 480 -3.17 -12.46 -6.07
CA SER A 480 -4.24 -13.01 -5.23
C SER A 480 -4.93 -11.92 -4.40
N LEU A 481 -4.19 -10.94 -3.86
CA LEU A 481 -4.79 -9.80 -3.16
C LEU A 481 -5.55 -8.85 -4.09
N VAL A 482 -5.08 -8.65 -5.32
CA VAL A 482 -5.83 -7.89 -6.35
C VAL A 482 -7.15 -8.59 -6.69
N ALA A 483 -7.12 -9.90 -6.93
CA ALA A 483 -8.33 -10.69 -7.17
C ALA A 483 -9.28 -10.69 -5.96
N TYR A 484 -8.74 -10.68 -4.73
CA TYR A 484 -9.55 -10.54 -3.51
C TYR A 484 -10.18 -9.15 -3.40
N TYR A 485 -9.45 -8.06 -3.68
CA TYR A 485 -10.01 -6.69 -3.72
C TYR A 485 -11.20 -6.57 -4.68
N GLN A 486 -11.11 -7.20 -5.86
CA GLN A 486 -12.19 -7.21 -6.85
C GLN A 486 -13.45 -7.94 -6.34
N MET A 487 -13.30 -9.00 -5.55
CA MET A 487 -14.43 -9.76 -4.97
C MET A 487 -14.97 -9.16 -3.67
N GLU A 488 -14.16 -8.44 -2.91
CA GLU A 488 -14.55 -7.85 -1.64
C GLU A 488 -15.43 -6.60 -1.82
N HIS A 489 -16.41 -6.41 -0.94
CA HIS A 489 -17.38 -5.32 -0.98
C HIS A 489 -17.41 -4.50 0.33
N ARG A 490 -16.84 -5.02 1.42
CA ARG A 490 -16.74 -4.34 2.71
C ARG A 490 -15.70 -3.22 2.63
N VAL A 491 -16.16 -1.97 2.82
CA VAL A 491 -15.31 -0.77 2.80
C VAL A 491 -14.08 -0.85 3.72
N PRO A 492 -14.18 -1.31 4.99
CA PRO A 492 -13.01 -1.38 5.88
C PRO A 492 -11.89 -2.27 5.32
N LEU A 493 -12.27 -3.41 4.72
CA LEU A 493 -11.32 -4.33 4.09
C LEU A 493 -10.74 -3.77 2.80
N ARG A 494 -11.55 -3.09 1.95
CA ARG A 494 -11.04 -2.35 0.79
C ARG A 494 -10.05 -1.25 1.20
N LEU A 495 -10.32 -0.50 2.26
CA LEU A 495 -9.41 0.53 2.80
C LEU A 495 -8.08 -0.06 3.31
N LEU A 496 -8.11 -1.21 3.99
CA LEU A 496 -6.89 -1.89 4.43
C LEU A 496 -6.09 -2.48 3.26
N LEU A 497 -6.77 -3.07 2.25
CA LEU A 497 -6.14 -3.54 1.02
C LEU A 497 -5.47 -2.41 0.23
N LEU A 498 -6.13 -1.25 0.09
CA LEU A 498 -5.54 -0.05 -0.54
C LEU A 498 -4.26 0.41 0.16
N LYS A 499 -4.26 0.43 1.51
CA LYS A 499 -3.05 0.73 2.29
C LYS A 499 -1.95 -0.31 2.07
N CYS A 500 -2.29 -1.60 1.99
CA CYS A 500 -1.34 -2.67 1.68
C CYS A 500 -0.75 -2.50 0.27
N PHE A 501 -1.55 -2.18 -0.75
CA PHE A 501 -1.03 -1.90 -2.10
C PHE A 501 -0.10 -0.68 -2.12
N GLY A 502 -0.46 0.41 -1.44
CA GLY A 502 0.42 1.57 -1.31
C GLY A 502 1.76 1.25 -0.62
N ALA A 503 1.74 0.43 0.44
CA ALA A 503 2.96 -0.06 1.09
C ALA A 503 3.78 -0.97 0.17
N MET A 504 3.13 -1.82 -0.64
CA MET A 504 3.79 -2.66 -1.64
C MET A 504 4.45 -1.86 -2.77
N CYS A 505 3.81 -0.79 -3.26
CA CYS A 505 4.41 0.12 -4.26
C CYS A 505 5.72 0.77 -3.74
N ASN A 506 5.80 1.06 -2.45
CA ASN A 506 7.00 1.62 -1.82
C ASN A 506 8.18 0.63 -1.76
N LEU A 507 7.95 -0.68 -1.91
CA LEU A 507 9.02 -1.68 -1.85
C LEU A 507 9.88 -1.70 -3.12
N ASP A 508 9.26 -1.81 -4.30
CA ASP A 508 9.97 -2.16 -5.54
C ASP A 508 9.16 -1.83 -6.80
N ALA A 509 9.79 -1.24 -7.82
CA ALA A 509 9.14 -0.95 -9.09
C ALA A 509 8.58 -2.20 -9.80
N ALA A 510 9.18 -3.38 -9.62
CA ALA A 510 8.63 -4.60 -10.23
C ALA A 510 7.26 -4.99 -9.63
N VAL A 511 6.97 -4.58 -8.38
CA VAL A 511 5.64 -4.75 -7.78
C VAL A 511 4.67 -3.70 -8.33
N ILE A 512 5.11 -2.46 -8.58
CA ILE A 512 4.32 -1.45 -9.30
C ILE A 512 3.95 -1.97 -10.69
N SER A 513 4.93 -2.42 -11.48
CA SER A 513 4.72 -3.00 -12.82
C SER A 513 3.69 -4.15 -12.81
N THR A 514 3.78 -5.05 -11.82
CA THR A 514 2.82 -6.14 -11.62
C THR A 514 1.39 -5.62 -11.33
N LEU A 515 1.26 -4.64 -10.43
CA LEU A 515 -0.04 -4.03 -10.10
C LEU A 515 -0.62 -3.27 -11.29
N VAL A 516 0.21 -2.54 -12.03
CA VAL A 516 -0.14 -1.76 -13.24
C VAL A 516 -0.65 -2.64 -14.37
N ASN A 517 -0.08 -3.84 -14.55
CA ASN A 517 -0.52 -4.81 -15.56
C ASN A 517 -1.70 -5.71 -15.10
N SER A 518 -2.15 -5.57 -13.85
CA SER A 518 -3.25 -6.36 -13.27
C SER A 518 -4.63 -5.73 -13.57
N VAL A 519 -5.71 -6.35 -13.06
CA VAL A 519 -7.06 -5.75 -13.15
C VAL A 519 -7.26 -4.52 -12.25
N LEU A 520 -6.34 -4.25 -11.32
CA LEU A 520 -6.49 -3.21 -10.28
C LEU A 520 -6.76 -1.79 -10.83
N PRO A 521 -6.07 -1.26 -11.85
CA PRO A 521 -6.31 0.11 -12.33
C PRO A 521 -7.76 0.32 -12.81
N MET A 522 -8.31 -0.67 -13.51
CA MET A 522 -9.69 -0.65 -14.03
C MET A 522 -10.71 -0.74 -12.90
N GLU A 523 -10.49 -1.63 -11.93
CA GLU A 523 -11.38 -1.77 -10.77
C GLU A 523 -11.35 -0.52 -9.89
N LEU A 524 -10.20 0.14 -9.71
CA LEU A 524 -10.12 1.43 -9.01
C LEU A 524 -10.88 2.54 -9.75
N ALA A 525 -10.67 2.71 -11.06
CA ALA A 525 -11.37 3.72 -11.85
C ALA A 525 -12.90 3.51 -11.80
N ARG A 526 -13.35 2.25 -12.00
CA ARG A 526 -14.76 1.84 -11.90
C ARG A 526 -15.34 2.10 -10.50
N ASP A 527 -14.60 1.80 -9.44
CA ASP A 527 -15.03 1.94 -8.04
C ASP A 527 -15.01 3.41 -7.54
N MET A 528 -14.18 4.27 -8.15
CA MET A 528 -14.22 5.72 -7.93
C MET A 528 -15.47 6.35 -8.58
N GLN A 529 -15.79 5.97 -9.81
CA GLN A 529 -16.98 6.45 -10.53
C GLN A 529 -18.30 5.93 -9.94
N THR A 530 -18.32 4.70 -9.40
CA THR A 530 -19.58 4.07 -8.92
C THR A 530 -19.89 4.31 -7.44
N HIS A 531 -18.90 4.52 -6.58
CA HIS A 531 -19.09 4.69 -5.13
C HIS A 531 -18.55 6.03 -4.63
N THR A 532 -19.13 7.13 -5.11
CA THR A 532 -18.66 8.51 -4.85
C THR A 532 -18.95 9.05 -3.44
N GLN A 533 -19.77 8.35 -2.66
CA GLN A 533 -20.18 8.79 -1.31
C GLN A 533 -19.08 8.57 -0.26
N ASP A 534 -18.16 7.63 -0.48
CA ASP A 534 -17.09 7.33 0.47
C ASP A 534 -15.80 8.09 0.12
N HIS A 535 -15.67 9.28 0.72
CA HIS A 535 -14.53 10.16 0.54
C HIS A 535 -13.20 9.51 0.97
N GLN A 536 -13.16 8.75 2.07
CA GLN A 536 -11.90 8.14 2.53
C GLN A 536 -11.45 7.05 1.56
N LYS A 537 -12.36 6.18 1.10
CA LYS A 537 -12.09 5.18 0.07
C LYS A 537 -11.62 5.85 -1.21
N MET A 538 -12.30 6.90 -1.68
CA MET A 538 -11.92 7.60 -2.90
C MET A 538 -10.53 8.22 -2.83
N CYS A 539 -10.17 8.86 -1.71
CA CYS A 539 -8.83 9.40 -1.50
C CYS A 539 -7.75 8.31 -1.60
N TYR A 540 -7.96 7.16 -0.95
CA TYR A 540 -7.03 6.03 -1.04
C TYR A 540 -7.02 5.38 -2.43
N SER A 541 -8.15 5.28 -3.14
CA SER A 541 -8.20 4.79 -4.52
C SER A 541 -7.40 5.70 -5.47
N ALA A 542 -7.58 7.02 -5.38
CA ALA A 542 -6.83 7.99 -6.18
C ALA A 542 -5.33 7.97 -5.85
N LEU A 543 -4.97 7.92 -4.56
CA LEU A 543 -3.58 7.85 -4.12
C LEU A 543 -2.87 6.60 -4.64
N VAL A 544 -3.51 5.42 -4.52
CA VAL A 544 -2.96 4.16 -5.04
C VAL A 544 -2.86 4.17 -6.57
N LEU A 545 -3.85 4.73 -7.27
CA LEU A 545 -3.82 4.85 -8.73
C LEU A 545 -2.69 5.76 -9.22
N ALA A 546 -2.46 6.91 -8.56
CA ALA A 546 -1.33 7.80 -8.85
C ALA A 546 0.02 7.14 -8.50
N MET A 547 0.12 6.44 -7.36
CA MET A 547 1.30 5.64 -7.00
C MET A 547 1.62 4.57 -8.06
N MET A 548 0.60 3.93 -8.63
CA MET A 548 0.78 2.90 -9.67
C MET A 548 1.27 3.49 -10.99
N PHE A 549 0.68 4.59 -11.47
CA PHE A 549 1.13 5.22 -12.72
C PHE A 549 2.43 6.03 -12.59
N SER A 550 2.93 6.25 -11.36
CA SER A 550 4.13 7.08 -11.11
C SER A 550 5.40 6.65 -11.85
N MET A 551 5.53 5.38 -12.24
CA MET A 551 6.70 4.89 -12.99
C MET A 551 6.65 5.20 -14.50
N GLY A 552 5.52 5.67 -15.04
CA GLY A 552 5.37 5.96 -16.47
C GLY A 552 5.40 4.72 -17.39
N GLU A 553 5.10 3.53 -16.86
CA GLU A 553 5.10 2.28 -17.64
C GLU A 553 3.87 2.16 -18.57
N PRO A 554 4.01 1.61 -19.79
CA PRO A 554 2.93 1.53 -20.77
C PRO A 554 1.83 0.55 -20.35
N LEU A 555 0.58 1.02 -20.36
CA LEU A 555 -0.59 0.24 -19.94
C LEU A 555 -1.06 -0.77 -21.02
N PRO A 556 -1.55 -1.97 -20.62
CA PRO A 556 -2.23 -2.89 -21.53
C PRO A 556 -3.48 -2.27 -22.17
N TYR A 557 -3.68 -2.47 -23.48
CA TYR A 557 -4.75 -1.79 -24.25
C TYR A 557 -6.17 -1.92 -23.68
N HIS A 558 -6.50 -3.04 -23.03
CA HIS A 558 -7.83 -3.26 -22.44
C HIS A 558 -8.10 -2.36 -21.22
N HIS A 559 -7.07 -1.77 -20.60
CA HIS A 559 -7.25 -0.82 -19.50
C HIS A 559 -8.00 0.45 -19.93
N TYR A 560 -7.81 0.88 -21.18
CA TYR A 560 -8.51 2.03 -21.77
C TYR A 560 -10.00 1.79 -22.03
N GLU A 561 -10.54 0.59 -21.78
CA GLU A 561 -12.00 0.39 -21.71
C GLU A 561 -12.59 1.15 -20.51
N HIS A 562 -11.86 1.21 -19.39
CA HIS A 562 -12.26 1.89 -18.16
C HIS A 562 -11.54 3.25 -17.99
N LEU A 563 -10.25 3.31 -18.31
CA LEU A 563 -9.43 4.54 -18.32
C LEU A 563 -9.66 5.36 -19.61
N ASN A 564 -10.93 5.63 -19.91
CA ASN A 564 -11.39 6.30 -21.13
C ASN A 564 -11.71 7.80 -20.88
N SER A 565 -12.16 8.54 -21.91
CA SER A 565 -12.53 9.96 -21.78
C SER A 565 -13.58 10.26 -20.73
N GLN A 566 -14.49 9.34 -20.40
CA GLN A 566 -15.47 9.51 -19.32
C GLN A 566 -14.81 9.43 -17.93
N PHE A 567 -13.73 8.66 -17.79
CA PHE A 567 -12.93 8.65 -16.56
C PHE A 567 -12.10 9.93 -16.42
N VAL A 568 -11.43 10.36 -17.50
CA VAL A 568 -10.74 11.67 -17.51
C VAL A 568 -11.73 12.81 -17.22
N GLN A 569 -12.91 12.79 -17.82
CA GLN A 569 -13.92 13.83 -17.58
C GLN A 569 -14.41 13.82 -16.12
N PHE A 570 -14.70 12.65 -15.55
CA PHE A 570 -15.03 12.53 -14.13
C PHE A 570 -13.93 13.09 -13.21
N LEU A 571 -12.64 12.90 -13.55
CA LEU A 571 -11.55 13.51 -12.79
C LEU A 571 -11.57 15.05 -12.91
N LEU A 572 -11.79 15.59 -14.11
CA LEU A 572 -11.87 17.04 -14.34
C LEU A 572 -13.09 17.67 -13.66
N ASP A 573 -14.26 17.06 -13.77
CA ASP A 573 -15.51 17.52 -13.14
C ASP A 573 -15.32 17.67 -11.61
N VAL A 574 -14.67 16.69 -10.96
CA VAL A 574 -14.39 16.72 -9.51
C VAL A 574 -13.25 17.69 -9.14
N ILE A 575 -12.37 18.06 -10.07
CA ILE A 575 -11.36 19.12 -9.85
C ILE A 575 -11.98 20.52 -9.89
N GLU A 576 -12.99 20.74 -10.73
CA GLU A 576 -13.65 22.05 -10.91
C GLU A 576 -14.84 22.26 -9.98
N ASP A 577 -15.79 21.32 -9.94
CA ASP A 577 -17.04 21.44 -9.15
C ASP A 577 -16.94 20.81 -7.75
N GLY A 578 -15.90 19.99 -7.50
CA GLY A 578 -15.73 19.24 -6.25
C GLY A 578 -16.69 18.06 -6.09
N LEU A 579 -16.79 17.53 -4.87
CA LEU A 579 -17.81 16.55 -4.49
C LEU A 579 -18.43 16.91 -3.13
N PRO A 580 -19.76 16.84 -2.95
CA PRO A 580 -20.41 17.07 -1.65
C PRO A 580 -20.02 16.09 -0.53
N SER A 581 -19.31 15.00 -0.86
CA SER A 581 -18.71 14.06 0.10
C SER A 581 -17.31 14.48 0.57
N ASP A 582 -16.61 15.34 -0.16
CA ASP A 582 -15.36 15.94 0.30
C ASP A 582 -15.65 17.14 1.21
N THR A 583 -15.18 17.06 2.45
CA THR A 583 -15.28 18.13 3.46
C THR A 583 -13.91 18.71 3.78
N THR A 584 -12.91 18.39 2.97
CA THR A 584 -11.48 18.64 3.21
C THR A 584 -10.75 19.24 2.01
N ASP A 585 -11.42 19.34 0.85
CA ASP A 585 -10.90 19.80 -0.44
C ASP A 585 -9.63 19.06 -0.92
N GLN A 586 -9.48 17.78 -0.54
CA GLN A 586 -8.29 16.95 -0.86
C GLN A 586 -8.40 16.20 -2.19
N LEU A 587 -9.62 15.85 -2.63
CA LEU A 587 -9.83 15.12 -3.87
C LEU A 587 -9.34 15.87 -5.13
N PRO A 588 -9.54 17.19 -5.28
CA PRO A 588 -9.01 17.92 -6.44
C PRO A 588 -7.48 17.81 -6.59
N ASP A 589 -6.72 17.90 -5.49
CA ASP A 589 -5.26 17.76 -5.55
C ASP A 589 -4.83 16.30 -5.84
N LEU A 590 -5.52 15.31 -5.26
CA LEU A 590 -5.28 13.90 -5.57
C LEU A 590 -5.63 13.57 -7.03
N PHE A 591 -6.67 14.17 -7.59
CA PHE A 591 -7.11 13.94 -8.96
C PHE A 591 -6.20 14.62 -9.98
N VAL A 592 -5.66 15.82 -9.67
CA VAL A 592 -4.54 16.41 -10.42
C VAL A 592 -3.36 15.43 -10.45
N ASN A 593 -2.98 14.85 -9.31
CA ASN A 593 -1.88 13.88 -9.25
C ASN A 593 -2.15 12.60 -10.06
N VAL A 594 -3.40 12.11 -10.09
CA VAL A 594 -3.81 10.99 -10.96
C VAL A 594 -3.69 11.37 -12.44
N LEU A 595 -4.13 12.57 -12.85
CA LEU A 595 -4.01 13.02 -14.24
C LEU A 595 -2.54 13.19 -14.66
N LEU A 596 -1.70 13.78 -13.81
CA LEU A 596 -0.27 13.92 -14.03
C LEU A 596 0.41 12.55 -14.20
N ALA A 597 0.13 11.60 -13.30
CA ALA A 597 0.70 10.26 -13.34
C ALA A 597 0.21 9.44 -14.55
N PHE A 598 -1.10 9.45 -14.83
CA PHE A 598 -1.72 8.78 -15.98
C PHE A 598 -1.28 9.36 -17.34
N ASN A 599 -0.61 10.52 -17.36
CA ASN A 599 -0.05 11.08 -18.58
C ASN A 599 1.43 10.68 -18.82
N LEU A 600 2.15 10.20 -17.80
CA LEU A 600 3.59 9.91 -17.90
C LEU A 600 3.92 8.88 -18.99
N HIS A 601 3.13 7.81 -19.08
CA HIS A 601 3.38 6.68 -20.00
C HIS A 601 2.96 6.94 -21.46
N ILE A 602 2.41 8.11 -21.78
CA ILE A 602 1.87 8.42 -23.11
C ILE A 602 2.92 9.21 -23.92
N PRO A 603 3.63 8.62 -24.91
CA PRO A 603 4.74 9.28 -25.59
C PRO A 603 4.31 10.27 -26.68
N VAL A 604 3.04 10.25 -27.12
CA VAL A 604 2.53 11.08 -28.23
C VAL A 604 1.25 11.80 -27.78
N PRO A 605 1.25 13.15 -27.68
CA PRO A 605 0.09 13.92 -27.21
C PRO A 605 -1.18 13.70 -28.03
N GLU A 606 -1.06 13.53 -29.35
CA GLU A 606 -2.18 13.25 -30.26
C GLU A 606 -2.91 11.92 -29.97
N HIS A 607 -2.28 11.00 -29.24
CA HIS A 607 -2.87 9.73 -28.82
C HIS A 607 -3.28 9.74 -27.34
N SER A 608 -3.07 10.86 -26.63
CA SER A 608 -3.48 11.00 -25.24
C SER A 608 -4.99 11.14 -25.13
N VAL A 609 -5.61 10.17 -24.46
CA VAL A 609 -7.02 10.23 -24.03
C VAL A 609 -7.26 11.48 -23.17
N ILE A 610 -6.25 11.92 -22.41
CA ILE A 610 -6.31 13.12 -21.57
C ILE A 610 -6.41 14.36 -22.45
N MET A 611 -5.46 14.58 -23.36
CA MET A 611 -5.43 15.75 -24.26
C MET A 611 -6.65 15.77 -25.20
N THR A 612 -7.10 14.60 -25.66
CA THR A 612 -8.33 14.41 -26.46
C THR A 612 -9.63 14.67 -25.69
N THR A 613 -9.57 14.76 -24.36
CA THR A 613 -10.72 15.15 -23.50
C THR A 613 -10.63 16.62 -23.16
N ILE A 614 -9.45 17.10 -22.71
CA ILE A 614 -9.17 18.51 -22.40
C ILE A 614 -9.52 19.44 -23.59
N SER A 615 -9.17 19.08 -24.83
CA SER A 615 -9.49 19.89 -26.02
C SER A 615 -10.98 20.08 -26.31
N LYS A 616 -11.87 19.34 -25.63
CA LYS A 616 -13.34 19.48 -25.74
C LYS A 616 -13.95 20.28 -24.59
N HIS A 617 -13.19 20.54 -23.52
CA HIS A 617 -13.69 21.12 -22.27
C HIS A 617 -12.91 22.42 -21.93
N SER A 618 -13.43 23.54 -22.40
CA SER A 618 -12.81 24.88 -22.30
C SER A 618 -12.99 25.59 -20.94
N ASN A 619 -13.47 24.88 -19.91
CA ASN A 619 -13.68 25.42 -18.56
C ASN A 619 -13.02 24.49 -17.52
N VAL A 620 -11.68 24.51 -17.50
CA VAL A 620 -10.83 23.73 -16.57
C VAL A 620 -9.91 24.69 -15.79
N LYS A 621 -10.52 25.69 -15.15
CA LYS A 621 -9.82 26.83 -14.52
C LYS A 621 -9.11 26.43 -13.23
N THR A 622 -9.77 25.66 -12.38
CA THR A 622 -9.24 25.19 -11.10
C THR A 622 -8.06 24.25 -11.34
N PHE A 623 -8.14 23.44 -12.41
CA PHE A 623 -7.06 22.61 -12.92
C PHE A 623 -5.85 23.42 -13.40
N THR A 624 -6.04 24.45 -14.24
CA THR A 624 -4.91 25.29 -14.71
C THR A 624 -4.28 26.10 -13.57
N GLU A 625 -5.07 26.65 -12.65
CA GLU A 625 -4.56 27.33 -11.44
C GLU A 625 -3.73 26.38 -10.56
N LYS A 626 -4.16 25.12 -10.38
CA LYS A 626 -3.40 24.10 -9.63
C LYS A 626 -2.10 23.69 -10.35
N LEU A 627 -2.11 23.54 -11.69
CA LEU A 627 -0.90 23.27 -12.46
C LEU A 627 0.15 24.40 -12.33
N LEU A 628 -0.28 25.67 -12.37
CA LEU A 628 0.62 26.81 -12.15
C LEU A 628 1.17 26.86 -10.72
N LEU A 629 0.35 26.51 -9.71
CA LEU A 629 0.80 26.42 -8.32
C LEU A 629 1.90 25.35 -8.13
N LEU A 630 1.73 24.18 -8.76
CA LEU A 630 2.74 23.11 -8.74
C LEU A 630 4.03 23.54 -9.44
N LEU A 631 3.93 24.08 -10.65
CA LEU A 631 5.09 24.56 -11.41
C LEU A 631 5.87 25.68 -10.68
N ASN A 632 5.17 26.58 -9.99
CA ASN A 632 5.80 27.65 -9.24
C ASN A 632 6.52 27.15 -7.96
N ARG A 633 6.09 26.00 -7.40
CA ARG A 633 6.85 25.31 -6.34
C ARG A 633 8.10 24.62 -6.90
N GLY A 634 7.98 24.00 -8.08
CA GLY A 634 9.04 23.19 -8.68
C GLY A 634 9.18 21.79 -8.08
N ASP A 635 8.20 21.36 -7.27
CA ASP A 635 8.09 20.00 -6.74
C ASP A 635 7.28 19.11 -7.69
N ASP A 636 7.70 17.86 -7.89
CA ASP A 636 6.91 16.85 -8.59
C ASP A 636 6.03 16.05 -7.60
N PRO A 637 4.69 16.19 -7.64
CA PRO A 637 3.81 15.47 -6.72
C PRO A 637 3.64 13.98 -7.08
N VAL A 638 4.06 13.54 -8.27
CA VAL A 638 4.03 12.15 -8.74
C VAL A 638 5.33 11.41 -8.42
N CYS A 639 6.43 12.12 -8.14
CA CYS A 639 7.72 11.54 -7.75
C CYS A 639 7.72 11.02 -6.29
N ILE A 640 6.79 10.12 -5.99
CA ILE A 640 6.55 9.54 -4.66
C ILE A 640 7.66 8.55 -4.27
N PHE A 641 8.22 7.82 -5.24
CA PHE A 641 9.17 6.72 -5.01
C PHE A 641 10.56 6.96 -5.63
N LYS A 642 11.60 6.44 -4.96
CA LYS A 642 13.01 6.58 -5.37
C LYS A 642 13.50 5.38 -6.20
N HIS A 643 12.59 4.78 -6.97
CA HIS A 643 12.87 3.63 -7.82
C HIS A 643 13.71 4.01 -9.06
N GLN A 644 14.19 3.01 -9.81
CA GLN A 644 14.97 3.21 -11.03
C GLN A 644 14.33 2.41 -12.19
N PRO A 645 14.27 2.96 -13.42
CA PRO A 645 14.63 4.33 -13.79
C PRO A 645 13.68 5.38 -13.15
N GLN A 646 14.15 6.63 -13.04
CA GLN A 646 13.28 7.75 -12.66
C GLN A 646 12.53 8.28 -13.89
N PRO A 647 11.22 8.61 -13.77
CA PRO A 647 10.43 9.21 -14.85
C PRO A 647 10.85 10.68 -15.13
N PRO A 648 10.42 11.27 -16.27
CA PRO A 648 10.50 12.72 -16.48
C PRO A 648 9.58 13.48 -15.50
N HIS A 649 9.83 14.76 -15.27
CA HIS A 649 9.03 15.55 -14.33
C HIS A 649 7.58 15.68 -14.83
N SER A 650 6.63 15.14 -14.06
CA SER A 650 5.23 14.96 -14.44
C SER A 650 4.55 16.25 -14.87
N VAL A 651 4.74 17.34 -14.11
CA VAL A 651 4.16 18.67 -14.39
C VAL A 651 4.73 19.26 -15.67
N LEU A 652 6.05 19.21 -15.87
CA LEU A 652 6.71 19.75 -17.07
C LEU A 652 6.30 18.95 -18.32
N LYS A 653 6.29 17.62 -18.23
CA LYS A 653 5.81 16.70 -19.27
C LYS A 653 4.34 16.98 -19.63
N PHE A 654 3.47 17.12 -18.64
CA PHE A 654 2.04 17.40 -18.85
C PHE A 654 1.81 18.76 -19.51
N LEU A 655 2.56 19.79 -19.13
CA LEU A 655 2.50 21.11 -19.76
C LEU A 655 3.04 21.07 -21.20
N GLN A 656 4.15 20.38 -21.47
CA GLN A 656 4.67 20.19 -22.83
C GLN A 656 3.63 19.54 -23.75
N ASP A 657 2.89 18.54 -23.25
CA ASP A 657 1.79 17.91 -23.99
C ASP A 657 0.60 18.87 -24.23
N ILE A 658 0.21 19.70 -23.24
CA ILE A 658 -0.83 20.73 -23.44
C ILE A 658 -0.42 21.69 -24.57
N PHE A 659 0.84 22.13 -24.59
CA PHE A 659 1.36 23.06 -25.60
C PHE A 659 1.82 22.36 -26.90
N ALA A 660 1.57 21.05 -27.07
CA ALA A 660 1.76 20.37 -28.34
C ALA A 660 0.69 20.73 -29.38
N SER A 661 -0.52 21.12 -28.94
CA SER A 661 -1.61 21.58 -29.83
C SER A 661 -2.20 22.91 -29.37
N LYS A 662 -2.73 23.68 -30.33
CA LYS A 662 -3.38 24.97 -30.08
C LYS A 662 -4.74 24.80 -29.39
N ASP A 663 -5.42 23.68 -29.64
CA ASP A 663 -6.73 23.38 -29.05
C ASP A 663 -6.59 23.12 -27.55
N THR A 664 -5.59 22.33 -27.14
CA THR A 664 -5.27 22.09 -25.72
C THR A 664 -4.64 23.32 -25.06
N ALA A 665 -3.77 24.06 -25.74
CA ALA A 665 -3.22 25.31 -25.20
C ALA A 665 -4.29 26.38 -24.89
N SER A 666 -5.46 26.31 -25.54
CA SER A 666 -6.56 27.27 -25.37
C SER A 666 -7.25 27.26 -24.00
N ILE A 667 -6.97 26.25 -23.15
CA ILE A 667 -7.55 26.15 -21.80
C ILE A 667 -7.02 27.19 -20.81
N PHE A 668 -5.84 27.76 -21.08
CA PHE A 668 -5.23 28.77 -20.23
C PHE A 668 -5.72 30.17 -20.62
N TYR A 669 -6.18 30.95 -19.64
CA TYR A 669 -6.56 32.34 -19.89
C TYR A 669 -5.31 33.21 -20.11
N HIS A 670 -5.49 34.37 -20.74
CA HIS A 670 -4.39 35.28 -21.08
C HIS A 670 -3.54 35.66 -19.84
N THR A 671 -4.17 35.93 -18.69
CA THR A 671 -3.48 36.21 -17.43
C THR A 671 -2.60 35.03 -16.98
N ASP A 672 -3.13 33.82 -17.05
CA ASP A 672 -2.46 32.58 -16.64
C ASP A 672 -1.24 32.31 -17.53
N MET A 673 -1.31 32.70 -18.82
CA MET A 673 -0.18 32.64 -19.74
C MET A 673 0.92 33.65 -19.43
N MET A 674 0.58 34.85 -18.96
CA MET A 674 1.60 35.77 -18.47
C MET A 674 2.30 35.20 -17.24
N VAL A 675 1.53 34.66 -16.29
CA VAL A 675 2.06 34.02 -15.06
C VAL A 675 2.92 32.79 -15.38
N LEU A 676 2.51 31.93 -16.33
CA LEU A 676 3.31 30.79 -16.78
C LEU A 676 4.66 31.27 -17.32
N ILE A 677 4.65 32.22 -18.26
CA ILE A 677 5.87 32.76 -18.87
C ILE A 677 6.77 33.42 -17.80
N ASP A 678 6.19 34.13 -16.82
CA ASP A 678 6.94 34.70 -15.69
C ASP A 678 7.63 33.63 -14.83
N ILE A 679 6.98 32.48 -14.60
CA ILE A 679 7.58 31.33 -13.92
C ILE A 679 8.69 30.72 -14.78
N LEU A 680 8.43 30.42 -16.06
CA LEU A 680 9.41 29.76 -16.94
C LEU A 680 10.67 30.60 -17.13
N VAL A 681 10.52 31.89 -17.47
CA VAL A 681 11.64 32.83 -17.63
C VAL A 681 12.45 32.94 -16.34
N ARG A 682 11.80 32.90 -15.16
CA ARG A 682 12.49 32.86 -13.88
C ARG A 682 13.25 31.54 -13.67
N GLN A 683 12.63 30.37 -13.84
CA GLN A 683 13.29 29.08 -13.62
C GLN A 683 14.47 28.87 -14.59
N ILE A 684 14.36 29.24 -15.88
CA ILE A 684 15.46 29.15 -16.85
C ILE A 684 16.62 30.12 -16.49
N ALA A 685 16.31 31.27 -15.87
CA ALA A 685 17.34 32.19 -15.37
C ALA A 685 18.05 31.67 -14.10
N ASP A 686 17.28 31.11 -13.16
CA ASP A 686 17.74 30.68 -11.83
C ASP A 686 18.49 29.33 -11.87
N LEU A 687 18.16 28.44 -12.82
CA LEU A 687 18.80 27.12 -12.94
C LEU A 687 20.25 27.21 -13.43
N SER A 688 21.12 26.44 -12.77
CA SER A 688 22.54 26.33 -13.10
C SER A 688 22.78 25.57 -14.41
N PRO A 689 23.94 25.79 -15.06
CA PRO A 689 24.49 24.86 -16.03
C PRO A 689 24.51 23.42 -15.51
N GLY A 690 24.33 22.46 -16.41
CA GLY A 690 24.28 21.02 -16.10
C GLY A 690 22.96 20.52 -15.50
N ASP A 691 22.03 21.38 -15.07
CA ASP A 691 20.76 20.92 -14.51
C ASP A 691 19.86 20.27 -15.59
N LYS A 692 19.35 19.08 -15.31
CA LYS A 692 18.48 18.33 -16.22
C LYS A 692 17.15 19.03 -16.47
N LEU A 693 16.60 19.73 -15.47
CA LEU A 693 15.32 20.42 -15.60
C LEU A 693 15.41 21.61 -16.57
N ARG A 694 16.62 22.19 -16.78
CA ARG A 694 16.79 23.36 -17.63
C ARG A 694 16.36 23.09 -19.08
N MET A 695 16.66 21.91 -19.62
CA MET A 695 16.22 21.51 -20.96
C MET A 695 14.69 21.29 -21.03
N GLU A 696 14.06 20.82 -19.95
CA GLU A 696 12.60 20.61 -19.88
C GLU A 696 11.86 21.96 -19.83
N TYR A 697 12.38 22.94 -19.08
CA TYR A 697 11.87 24.31 -19.07
C TYR A 697 12.07 25.03 -20.42
N LEU A 698 13.23 24.86 -21.08
CA LEU A 698 13.49 25.40 -22.43
C LEU A 698 12.56 24.78 -23.49
N SER A 699 12.37 23.45 -23.46
CA SER A 699 11.43 22.73 -24.33
C SER A 699 9.98 23.19 -24.14
N LEU A 700 9.56 23.40 -22.90
CA LEU A 700 8.23 23.93 -22.57
C LEU A 700 8.05 25.38 -23.10
N MET A 701 9.06 26.24 -22.95
CA MET A 701 9.03 27.59 -23.53
C MET A 701 8.93 27.54 -25.06
N HIS A 702 9.64 26.62 -25.73
CA HIS A 702 9.56 26.41 -27.18
C HIS A 702 8.15 25.97 -27.62
N ALA A 703 7.54 25.02 -26.90
CA ALA A 703 6.18 24.57 -27.16
C ALA A 703 5.16 25.72 -27.07
N ILE A 704 5.27 26.56 -26.02
CA ILE A 704 4.40 27.74 -25.82
C ILE A 704 4.54 28.74 -26.97
N ILE A 705 5.76 29.01 -27.45
CA ILE A 705 5.98 29.92 -28.59
C ILE A 705 5.29 29.40 -29.86
N ARG A 706 5.30 28.08 -30.09
CA ARG A 706 4.69 27.43 -31.27
C ARG A 706 3.15 27.38 -31.19
N SER A 707 2.59 27.10 -30.02
CA SER A 707 1.14 26.88 -29.84
C SER A 707 0.35 28.16 -29.54
N THR A 708 0.92 29.12 -28.81
CA THR A 708 0.25 30.36 -28.36
C THR A 708 0.61 31.56 -29.24
N PRO A 709 -0.13 32.69 -29.20
CA PRO A 709 0.22 33.91 -29.92
C PRO A 709 1.36 34.71 -29.25
N TYR A 710 2.42 34.05 -28.79
CA TYR A 710 3.50 34.65 -27.98
C TYR A 710 4.10 35.91 -28.62
N LEU A 711 4.44 35.83 -29.91
CA LEU A 711 5.03 36.93 -30.69
C LEU A 711 4.13 38.17 -30.82
N GLN A 712 2.82 38.06 -30.54
CA GLN A 712 1.88 39.18 -30.57
C GLN A 712 1.90 40.02 -29.27
N HIS A 713 2.12 39.39 -28.12
CA HIS A 713 2.09 40.07 -26.81
C HIS A 713 3.48 40.23 -26.17
N GLN A 714 4.48 39.44 -26.60
CA GLN A 714 5.92 39.63 -26.31
C GLN A 714 6.26 39.73 -24.82
N HIS A 715 5.49 39.07 -23.97
CA HIS A 715 5.67 39.13 -22.51
C HIS A 715 7.03 38.54 -22.12
N ARG A 716 7.77 39.29 -21.29
CA ARG A 716 9.15 38.98 -20.88
C ARG A 716 10.16 38.73 -22.02
N LEU A 717 9.85 39.13 -23.28
CA LEU A 717 10.68 38.80 -24.44
C LEU A 717 12.13 39.26 -24.30
N ALA A 718 12.38 40.49 -23.82
CA ALA A 718 13.74 41.01 -23.64
C ALA A 718 14.56 40.21 -22.61
N ASP A 719 13.91 39.76 -21.52
CA ASP A 719 14.55 38.93 -20.50
C ASP A 719 14.88 37.55 -21.07
N LEU A 720 13.92 36.93 -21.76
CA LEU A 720 14.09 35.65 -22.45
C LEU A 720 15.25 35.73 -23.45
N GLN A 721 15.30 36.77 -24.29
CA GLN A 721 16.41 37.00 -25.22
C GLN A 721 17.77 37.10 -24.52
N GLY A 722 17.84 37.80 -23.38
CA GLY A 722 19.06 37.89 -22.57
C GLY A 722 19.49 36.55 -21.97
N ILE A 723 18.53 35.74 -21.49
CA ILE A 723 18.79 34.42 -20.91
C ILE A 723 19.23 33.40 -21.98
N LEU A 724 18.57 33.39 -23.14
CA LEU A 724 18.94 32.51 -24.27
C LEU A 724 20.35 32.85 -24.79
N GLN A 725 20.70 34.14 -24.87
CA GLN A 725 22.08 34.60 -25.17
C GLN A 725 23.09 34.14 -24.10
N ARG A 726 22.75 34.29 -22.81
CA ARG A 726 23.60 33.84 -21.70
C ARG A 726 23.94 32.35 -21.84
N ILE A 727 22.94 31.50 -22.06
CA ILE A 727 23.11 30.03 -22.12
C ILE A 727 23.90 29.61 -23.37
N LEU A 728 23.70 30.26 -24.52
CA LEU A 728 24.54 30.04 -25.70
C LEU A 728 26.01 30.44 -25.47
N GLY A 729 26.25 31.43 -24.62
CA GLY A 729 27.60 31.90 -24.23
C GLY A 729 28.26 31.14 -23.08
N GLU A 730 27.61 30.11 -22.51
CA GLU A 730 28.23 29.28 -21.46
C GLU A 730 29.38 28.44 -22.05
N GLU A 731 30.57 28.48 -21.45
CA GLU A 731 31.74 27.73 -21.94
C GLU A 731 31.66 26.22 -21.66
N GLU A 732 30.66 25.75 -20.91
CA GLU A 732 30.52 24.34 -20.52
C GLU A 732 30.10 23.42 -21.67
N GLU A 733 30.81 22.29 -21.80
CA GLU A 733 30.60 21.26 -22.82
C GLU A 733 29.82 20.03 -22.31
N ASP A 734 29.30 20.07 -21.07
CA ASP A 734 28.51 18.97 -20.49
C ASP A 734 27.29 18.62 -21.35
N GLN A 735 26.90 17.33 -21.36
CA GLN A 735 25.87 16.84 -22.30
C GLN A 735 24.52 17.54 -22.14
N GLN A 736 24.10 17.89 -20.90
CA GLN A 736 22.92 18.73 -20.67
C GLN A 736 23.09 20.13 -21.31
N CYS A 737 24.21 20.80 -21.09
CA CYS A 737 24.50 22.12 -21.65
C CYS A 737 24.53 22.10 -23.18
N GLN A 738 24.98 21.01 -23.81
CA GLN A 738 24.86 20.82 -25.26
C GLN A 738 23.40 20.70 -25.71
N MET A 739 22.55 19.96 -24.98
CA MET A 739 21.12 19.85 -25.31
C MET A 739 20.40 21.20 -25.17
N ASP A 740 20.68 21.95 -24.10
CA ASP A 740 20.16 23.31 -23.90
C ASP A 740 20.47 24.20 -25.12
N LYS A 741 21.75 24.25 -25.51
CA LYS A 741 22.22 25.03 -26.67
C LYS A 741 21.52 24.61 -27.98
N LEU A 742 21.29 23.31 -28.19
CA LEU A 742 20.56 22.81 -29.37
C LEU A 742 19.09 23.24 -29.38
N ILE A 743 18.39 23.22 -28.24
CA ILE A 743 17.00 23.69 -28.14
C ILE A 743 16.93 25.18 -28.48
N ILE A 744 17.85 26.00 -27.95
CA ILE A 744 17.90 27.44 -28.22
C ILE A 744 18.15 27.73 -29.70
N LEU A 745 19.06 26.98 -30.34
CA LEU A 745 19.32 27.12 -31.78
C LEU A 745 18.08 26.74 -32.63
N GLU A 746 17.29 25.75 -32.22
CA GLU A 746 16.04 25.42 -32.90
C GLU A 746 14.95 26.49 -32.68
N ILE A 747 14.84 27.07 -31.47
CA ILE A 747 13.96 28.24 -31.21
C ILE A 747 14.30 29.39 -32.15
N TYR A 748 15.57 29.77 -32.29
CA TYR A 748 15.99 30.86 -33.19
C TYR A 748 15.82 30.52 -34.68
N LYS A 749 15.83 29.23 -35.04
CA LYS A 749 15.62 28.74 -36.41
C LYS A 749 14.15 28.71 -36.82
N GLU A 750 13.25 28.43 -35.88
CA GLU A 750 11.80 28.46 -36.11
C GLU A 750 11.20 29.86 -35.93
N PHE A 751 11.75 30.67 -35.02
CA PHE A 751 11.27 32.01 -34.67
C PHE A 751 12.41 33.05 -34.70
N PRO A 752 12.84 33.51 -35.89
CA PRO A 752 13.93 34.47 -36.05
C PRO A 752 13.73 35.80 -35.32
N GLU A 753 12.48 36.18 -35.03
CA GLU A 753 12.12 37.38 -34.25
C GLU A 753 12.57 37.31 -32.79
N ILE A 754 12.79 36.09 -32.25
CA ILE A 754 13.32 35.86 -30.90
C ILE A 754 14.85 35.89 -30.91
N SER A 755 15.49 35.58 -32.03
CA SER A 755 16.95 35.72 -32.16
C SER A 755 17.37 37.18 -31.91
N PRO A 756 18.49 37.43 -31.18
CA PRO A 756 19.03 38.77 -31.02
C PRO A 756 19.50 39.30 -32.38
N GLY A 757 18.66 40.11 -33.03
CA GLY A 757 18.96 40.73 -34.31
C GLY A 757 20.22 41.58 -34.23
N THR A 758 21.21 41.27 -35.07
CA THR A 758 22.40 42.11 -35.28
C THR A 758 21.96 43.53 -35.65
N SER A 759 22.15 44.46 -34.71
CA SER A 759 21.70 45.85 -34.76
C SER A 759 22.88 46.81 -34.68
#